data_AF-A0A5C2S0E2-F1
#
_entry.id   AF-A0A5C2S0E2-F1
#
_cell.length_a   1.000
_cell.length_b   1.000
_cell.length_c   1.000
_cell.angle_alpha   90.00
_cell.angle_beta   90.00
_cell.angle_gamma   90.00
#
_symmetry.space_group_name_H-M   'P 1'
#
loop_
_entity.id
_entity.type
_entity.pdbx_description
1 polymer ?
#
loop_
_entity_poly.entity_id
_entity_poly.type
_entity_poly.pdbx_seq_one_letter_code
_entity_poly.pdbx_strand_id
1 'polypeptide(L)'
;MPRAKLPAAVPRRLVSASGNSTVASTSSSVHDLPPLPPDVAKFTKRRSKKAERDERHDITLSLTEVKKYMGGFTRPQDLRASSWYPGGHYLEQRRSSEPPFDDAYHPRTVYLLEARYPTMYGHGRQDTYQRHIGVCLEPDLPRVVDLSNSINATDNFIEPMDNARWPWQKPRRVKRIRWWEDGENPEEIRRQALDGSSHDPLVPQQPTRHTNPRSVPTELLSLPSTLKDPSRLRSFHTSSLARAPSQDDSDSFERRRRDLPTSSWSRPPRPSQDADDNVVPTYYVERKKQRDSISQRKEEEGGLMAELNAGVLSEGLAAETRTREEKIPVELRLPDGTVAHPSGFEPPTAETEFHPVAAKVPTEDNPLLSTVKQPWDERDFVEAGAEPIVHDPEHEAEWIKRMVADGNAGIVSGVRDISAERPASTTQTKSSTSPEDRSKISTSAWDTPSRSTHPDPDEVVPPFYIERKKQRDSISQRKEEEGGLMAELNAGILSDELAAQTRERQEKIPVEVVLDDGTVAHPSGFEPPTPETDFHPVAAKSGDAVKQPWIEVLDKKPGESRGFHSSAVARATEVPLTPLQRALKAKGLLEPTETMLAQDPVPPRRAAYLPTLPSAPFWRPLLTVTLATRPLANSLERLSQGLARGVPYYVAIEEDERKDFASYNSRMRNLQLNRMQHLTREIARRLGGMHGGFVGIRFSARDKGRAIDGDGLADPIPKEKRMVKVGVGEWYPYAEEVKERFLRDAQEGGYEDCIEVFGVDEWGRRTDGKEWAGESQRKARRSKMTLGELVESEGPELERDVD
;
A
#
# COMPACT_ATOMS: atom_id res chain seq x y z
N MET A 1 51.69 -8.62 58.21
CA MET A 1 50.59 -7.79 58.76
C MET A 1 49.44 -7.79 57.75
N PRO A 2 48.49 -8.74 57.86
CA PRO A 2 47.37 -8.88 56.92
C PRO A 2 46.16 -8.06 57.42
N ARG A 3 45.51 -7.31 56.53
CA ARG A 3 44.27 -6.60 56.85
C ARG A 3 43.06 -7.47 56.51
N ALA A 4 42.20 -7.57 57.52
CA ALA A 4 41.06 -8.46 57.66
C ALA A 4 40.02 -8.37 56.54
N LYS A 5 39.50 -9.55 56.17
CA LYS A 5 38.20 -9.74 55.50
C LYS A 5 37.09 -9.58 56.55
N LEU A 6 36.09 -8.75 56.26
CA LEU A 6 34.81 -8.72 56.97
C LEU A 6 33.74 -9.42 56.12
N PRO A 7 32.88 -10.27 56.71
CA PRO A 7 31.77 -10.91 56.02
C PRO A 7 30.46 -10.13 56.24
N ALA A 8 29.58 -10.11 55.25
CA ALA A 8 28.18 -9.78 55.45
C ALA A 8 27.31 -10.62 54.52
N ALA A 9 26.89 -11.77 55.04
CA ALA A 9 25.78 -12.54 54.53
C ALA A 9 24.48 -11.79 54.80
N VAL A 10 23.62 -11.65 53.78
CA VAL A 10 22.22 -11.24 53.95
C VAL A 10 21.36 -12.48 53.73
N PRO A 11 20.53 -12.90 54.70
CA PRO A 11 19.68 -14.07 54.56
C PRO A 11 18.49 -13.75 53.63
N ARG A 12 18.32 -14.59 52.60
CA ARG A 12 17.07 -14.67 51.82
C ARG A 12 15.97 -15.23 52.72
N ARG A 13 15.05 -14.37 53.14
CA ARG A 13 13.83 -14.74 53.86
C ARG A 13 12.85 -15.37 52.86
N LEU A 14 12.79 -16.70 52.85
CA LEU A 14 11.67 -17.46 52.29
C LEU A 14 10.44 -17.19 53.15
N VAL A 15 9.47 -16.44 52.60
CA VAL A 15 8.13 -16.34 53.16
C VAL A 15 7.23 -17.24 52.33
N SER A 16 6.95 -18.42 52.88
CA SER A 16 5.84 -19.28 52.47
C SER A 16 4.54 -18.62 52.95
N ALA A 17 3.73 -18.12 52.01
CA ALA A 17 2.40 -17.60 52.30
C ALA A 17 1.34 -18.59 51.80
N SER A 18 0.99 -19.56 52.64
CA SER A 18 -0.29 -20.25 52.61
C SER A 18 -1.22 -19.54 53.59
N GLY A 19 -2.15 -18.73 53.08
CA GLY A 19 -3.11 -18.00 53.89
C GLY A 19 -4.26 -17.48 53.06
N ASN A 20 -5.38 -18.20 53.11
CA ASN A 20 -6.69 -17.72 52.67
C ASN A 20 -6.98 -16.35 53.31
N SER A 21 -7.02 -15.30 52.50
CA SER A 21 -7.46 -13.97 52.90
C SER A 21 -8.59 -13.53 51.97
N THR A 22 -9.78 -13.43 52.55
CA THR A 22 -10.92 -12.68 52.03
C THR A 22 -10.53 -11.21 51.90
N VAL A 23 -10.21 -10.79 50.66
CA VAL A 23 -9.80 -9.43 50.35
C VAL A 23 -11.03 -8.53 50.29
N ALA A 24 -11.28 -7.79 51.37
CA ALA A 24 -12.08 -6.58 51.32
C ALA A 24 -11.27 -5.50 50.59
N SER A 25 -11.75 -5.09 49.42
CA SER A 25 -11.19 -4.05 48.56
C SER A 25 -11.29 -2.67 49.22
N THR A 26 -10.34 -2.37 50.10
CA THR A 26 -10.06 -1.00 50.54
C THR A 26 -9.37 -0.27 49.38
N SER A 27 -10.14 0.54 48.64
CA SER A 27 -9.63 1.54 47.69
C SER A 27 -8.89 2.64 48.45
N SER A 28 -7.73 2.30 49.02
CA SER A 28 -6.78 3.25 49.58
C SER A 28 -6.33 4.21 48.47
N SER A 29 -6.41 5.50 48.77
CA SER A 29 -6.16 6.61 47.87
C SER A 29 -4.75 6.56 47.28
N VAL A 30 -4.65 6.20 46.00
CA VAL A 30 -3.42 6.28 45.18
C VAL A 30 -2.97 7.75 44.96
N HIS A 31 -3.71 8.72 45.50
CA HIS A 31 -3.49 10.15 45.28
C HIS A 31 -2.25 10.76 45.98
N ASP A 32 -1.56 10.05 46.87
CA ASP A 32 -0.43 10.61 47.64
C ASP A 32 0.96 10.21 47.11
N LEU A 33 1.07 9.54 45.97
CA LEU A 33 2.37 9.29 45.35
C LEU A 33 2.86 10.57 44.62
N PRO A 34 4.09 11.05 44.89
CA PRO A 34 4.64 12.19 44.17
C PRO A 34 4.65 11.90 42.66
N PRO A 35 4.35 12.90 41.80
CA PRO A 35 4.30 12.69 40.36
C PRO A 35 5.64 12.14 39.86
N LEU A 36 5.57 11.10 39.03
CA LEU A 36 6.75 10.52 38.39
C LEU A 36 7.53 11.63 37.66
N PRO A 37 8.88 11.60 37.69
CA PRO A 37 9.67 12.53 36.90
C PRO A 37 9.21 12.53 35.43
N PRO A 38 9.17 13.69 34.75
CA PRO A 38 8.56 13.82 33.43
C PRO A 38 9.20 12.88 32.39
N ASP A 39 10.49 12.58 32.52
CA ASP A 39 11.19 11.64 31.65
C ASP A 39 10.73 10.20 31.88
N VAL A 40 10.54 9.79 33.14
CA VAL A 40 10.00 8.47 33.48
C VAL A 40 8.60 8.32 32.91
N ALA A 41 7.73 9.32 33.09
CA ALA A 41 6.38 9.32 32.52
C ALA A 41 6.39 9.20 30.98
N LYS A 42 7.31 9.90 30.29
CA LYS A 42 7.49 9.76 28.83
C LYS A 42 7.99 8.38 28.42
N PHE A 43 8.96 7.81 29.14
CA PHE A 43 9.46 6.46 28.87
C PHE A 43 8.37 5.40 29.10
N THR A 44 7.61 5.52 30.19
CA THR A 44 6.50 4.62 30.49
C THR A 44 5.43 4.71 29.41
N LYS A 45 5.02 5.92 29.04
CA LYS A 45 4.06 6.13 27.94
C LYS A 45 4.53 5.50 26.62
N ARG A 46 5.82 5.61 26.29
CA ARG A 46 6.40 4.99 25.08
C ARG A 46 6.40 3.46 25.15
N ARG A 47 6.67 2.89 26.31
CA ARG A 47 6.71 1.44 26.52
C ARG A 47 5.30 0.84 26.54
N SER A 48 4.32 1.48 27.17
CA SER A 48 2.90 1.08 27.06
C SER A 48 2.40 1.13 25.62
N LYS A 49 2.70 2.20 24.87
CA LYS A 49 2.39 2.27 23.42
C LYS A 49 3.10 1.18 22.61
N LYS A 50 4.32 0.81 23.00
CA LYS A 50 5.06 -0.27 22.35
C LYS A 50 4.40 -1.63 22.63
N ALA A 51 4.01 -1.90 23.86
CA ALA A 51 3.35 -3.14 24.24
C ALA A 51 2.05 -3.34 23.43
N GLU A 52 1.22 -2.30 23.32
CA GLU A 52 0.01 -2.33 22.49
C GLU A 52 0.34 -2.54 20.99
N ARG A 53 1.39 -1.89 20.48
CA ARG A 53 1.84 -2.07 19.10
C ARG A 53 2.32 -3.50 18.82
N ASP A 54 3.02 -4.11 19.77
CA ASP A 54 3.51 -5.49 19.66
C ASP A 54 2.31 -6.46 19.66
N GLU A 55 1.31 -6.25 20.51
CA GLU A 55 0.05 -7.03 20.50
C GLU A 55 -0.69 -6.91 19.16
N ARG A 56 -0.88 -5.68 18.65
CA ARG A 56 -1.48 -5.43 17.33
C ARG A 56 -0.70 -6.13 16.22
N HIS A 57 0.63 -6.13 16.29
CA HIS A 57 1.47 -6.78 15.28
C HIS A 57 1.26 -8.29 15.26
N ASP A 58 1.19 -8.94 16.42
CA ASP A 58 0.96 -10.39 16.52
C ASP A 58 -0.44 -10.77 16.05
N ILE A 59 -1.47 -9.98 16.41
CA ILE A 59 -2.83 -10.16 15.87
C ILE A 59 -2.81 -10.04 14.34
N THR A 60 -2.19 -8.98 13.80
CA THR A 60 -2.09 -8.77 12.34
C THR A 60 -1.39 -9.94 11.65
N LEU A 61 -0.26 -10.41 12.19
CA LEU A 61 0.48 -11.57 11.66
C LEU A 61 -0.39 -12.81 11.65
N SER A 62 -1.10 -13.05 12.76
CA SER A 62 -1.97 -14.21 12.89
C SER A 62 -3.12 -14.22 11.87
N LEU A 63 -3.67 -13.05 11.53
CA LEU A 63 -4.74 -12.88 10.52
C LEU A 63 -4.23 -12.82 9.09
N THR A 64 -2.92 -12.63 8.88
CA THR A 64 -2.34 -12.57 7.54
C THR A 64 -2.09 -13.99 7.05
N GLU A 65 -2.57 -14.31 5.85
CA GLU A 65 -2.29 -15.60 5.23
C GLU A 65 -0.78 -15.86 5.15
N VAL A 66 -0.37 -17.06 5.56
CA VAL A 66 1.04 -17.43 5.52
C VAL A 66 1.48 -17.55 4.07
N LYS A 67 2.53 -16.82 3.72
CA LYS A 67 3.11 -16.86 2.38
C LYS A 67 3.60 -18.29 2.08
N LYS A 68 2.96 -18.94 1.11
CA LYS A 68 3.41 -20.21 0.55
C LYS A 68 4.58 -19.94 -0.41
N TYR A 69 5.69 -20.65 -0.23
CA TYR A 69 6.81 -20.63 -1.17
C TYR A 69 6.65 -21.74 -2.22
N MET A 70 7.40 -21.66 -3.32
CA MET A 70 7.43 -22.72 -4.34
C MET A 70 7.76 -24.05 -3.66
N GLY A 71 6.89 -25.05 -3.86
CA GLY A 71 6.99 -26.35 -3.16
C GLY A 71 6.06 -26.52 -1.95
N GLY A 72 5.16 -25.57 -1.67
CA GLY A 72 4.13 -25.72 -0.62
C GLY A 72 4.62 -25.49 0.82
N PHE A 73 5.94 -25.34 1.02
CA PHE A 73 6.50 -25.02 2.32
C PHE A 73 6.13 -23.60 2.77
N THR A 74 5.78 -23.49 4.05
CA THR A 74 5.57 -22.23 4.75
C THR A 74 6.72 -21.98 5.71
N ARG A 75 7.23 -20.74 5.76
CA ARG A 75 8.19 -20.36 6.80
C ARG A 75 7.42 -20.10 8.09
N PRO A 76 7.79 -20.73 9.23
CA PRO A 76 7.21 -20.39 10.53
C PRO A 76 7.34 -18.88 10.77
N GLN A 77 6.26 -18.26 11.25
CA GLN A 77 6.28 -16.87 11.67
C GLN A 77 6.55 -16.79 13.16
N ASP A 78 7.60 -16.07 13.54
CA ASP A 78 7.88 -15.79 14.95
C ASP A 78 6.95 -14.68 15.44
N LEU A 79 6.09 -15.02 16.41
CA LEU A 79 5.25 -14.05 17.11
C LEU A 79 6.09 -13.27 18.13
N ARG A 80 5.85 -11.97 18.31
CA ARG A 80 6.58 -11.18 19.31
C ARG A 80 6.25 -11.62 20.74
N ALA A 81 5.04 -12.12 20.96
CA ALA A 81 4.62 -12.74 22.21
C ALA A 81 5.57 -13.87 22.65
N SER A 82 6.16 -14.62 21.70
CA SER A 82 7.09 -15.71 22.05
C SER A 82 8.38 -15.21 22.70
N SER A 83 8.76 -13.95 22.46
CA SER A 83 9.93 -13.34 23.13
C SER A 83 9.73 -13.16 24.63
N TRP A 84 8.48 -13.23 25.10
CA TRP A 84 8.10 -13.14 26.52
C TRP A 84 7.92 -14.51 27.19
N TYR A 85 8.00 -15.62 26.45
CA TYR A 85 7.92 -16.96 27.04
C TYR A 85 9.15 -17.29 27.90
N PRO A 86 9.07 -18.27 28.81
CA PRO A 86 10.24 -18.78 29.53
C PRO A 86 11.38 -19.15 28.55
N GLY A 87 12.56 -18.56 28.75
CA GLY A 87 13.70 -18.70 27.81
C GLY A 87 13.65 -17.78 26.59
N GLY A 88 12.61 -16.95 26.46
CA GLY A 88 12.49 -15.95 25.41
C GLY A 88 13.48 -14.80 25.58
N HIS A 89 13.89 -14.23 24.45
CA HIS A 89 14.92 -13.20 24.34
C HIS A 89 14.68 -11.97 25.25
N TYR A 90 13.43 -11.58 25.55
CA TYR A 90 13.16 -10.44 26.43
C TYR A 90 13.36 -10.76 27.91
N LEU A 91 13.05 -11.98 28.34
CA LEU A 91 13.34 -12.42 29.71
C LEU A 91 14.84 -12.59 29.94
N GLU A 92 15.57 -13.14 28.96
CA GLU A 92 17.03 -13.25 29.00
C GLU A 92 17.70 -11.87 29.15
N GLN A 93 17.18 -10.86 28.45
CA GLN A 93 17.66 -9.48 28.54
C GLN A 93 17.10 -8.69 29.75
N ARG A 94 16.35 -9.36 30.64
CA ARG A 94 15.70 -8.74 31.81
C ARG A 94 14.89 -7.48 31.44
N ARG A 95 14.25 -7.49 30.26
CA ARG A 95 13.38 -6.38 29.87
C ARG A 95 12.08 -6.47 30.65
N SER A 96 11.69 -5.38 31.31
CA SER A 96 10.40 -5.28 31.97
C SER A 96 9.29 -5.05 30.94
N SER A 97 8.27 -5.90 30.92
CA SER A 97 7.02 -5.60 30.20
C SER A 97 6.26 -4.54 30.97
N GLU A 98 5.89 -3.45 30.31
CA GLU A 98 4.95 -2.48 30.87
C GLU A 98 3.54 -2.73 30.33
N PRO A 99 2.51 -2.63 31.19
CA PRO A 99 1.14 -2.81 30.75
C PRO A 99 0.74 -1.70 29.76
N PRO A 100 -0.09 -2.02 28.74
CA PRO A 100 -0.70 -1.03 27.86
C PRO A 100 -1.64 -0.10 28.63
N PHE A 101 -2.23 0.86 27.95
CA PHE A 101 -3.26 1.70 28.57
C PHE A 101 -4.55 0.91 28.78
N ASP A 102 -5.22 1.11 29.91
CA ASP A 102 -6.54 0.50 30.17
C ASP A 102 -7.55 0.82 29.07
N ASP A 103 -7.48 2.03 28.50
CA ASP A 103 -8.33 2.48 27.38
C ASP A 103 -8.17 1.63 26.10
N ALA A 104 -7.05 0.93 25.93
CA ALA A 104 -6.88 0.00 24.80
C ALA A 104 -7.82 -1.21 24.86
N TYR A 105 -8.45 -1.48 26.01
CA TYR A 105 -9.30 -2.64 26.26
C TYR A 105 -10.78 -2.28 26.42
N HIS A 106 -11.17 -1.08 25.96
CA HIS A 106 -12.57 -0.75 25.73
C HIS A 106 -13.03 -1.23 24.35
N PRO A 107 -14.31 -1.61 24.19
CA PRO A 107 -14.87 -1.95 22.89
C PRO A 107 -14.68 -0.83 21.87
N ARG A 108 -14.12 -1.19 20.71
CA ARG A 108 -13.88 -0.29 19.59
C ARG A 108 -14.64 -0.76 18.36
N THR A 109 -15.22 0.18 17.63
CA THR A 109 -15.96 -0.07 16.39
C THR A 109 -15.11 0.36 15.21
N VAL A 110 -14.82 -0.59 14.32
CA VAL A 110 -14.30 -0.34 12.98
C VAL A 110 -15.48 -0.03 12.09
N TYR A 111 -15.46 1.10 11.38
CA TYR A 111 -16.55 1.51 10.51
C TYR A 111 -16.07 1.72 9.07
N LEU A 112 -16.92 1.42 8.11
CA LEU A 112 -16.77 1.72 6.69
C LEU A 112 -17.87 2.72 6.31
N LEU A 113 -17.50 3.99 6.13
CA LEU A 113 -18.40 5.02 5.62
C LEU A 113 -18.35 5.04 4.09
N GLU A 114 -19.50 5.20 3.46
CA GLU A 114 -19.63 5.43 2.02
C GLU A 114 -20.37 6.75 1.78
N ALA A 115 -19.86 7.53 0.83
CA ALA A 115 -20.49 8.76 0.38
C ALA A 115 -21.85 8.47 -0.29
N ARG A 116 -22.83 9.34 -0.06
CA ARG A 116 -24.15 9.29 -0.70
C ARG A 116 -24.08 9.61 -2.18
N TYR A 117 -23.19 10.53 -2.56
CA TYR A 117 -23.02 10.98 -3.94
C TYR A 117 -21.60 10.69 -4.41
N PRO A 118 -21.41 10.40 -5.71
CA PRO A 118 -20.09 10.14 -6.23
C PRO A 118 -19.25 11.41 -6.25
N THR A 119 -17.97 11.27 -5.90
CA THR A 119 -16.96 12.32 -5.92
C THR A 119 -16.37 12.41 -7.31
N MET A 120 -16.32 13.63 -7.85
CA MET A 120 -15.71 13.90 -9.15
C MET A 120 -14.19 13.97 -9.00
N TYR A 121 -13.50 13.07 -9.68
CA TYR A 121 -12.07 13.16 -9.89
C TYR A 121 -11.82 13.89 -11.21
N GLY A 122 -10.68 14.59 -11.35
CA GLY A 122 -10.36 15.36 -12.56
C GLY A 122 -10.40 14.53 -13.85
N HIS A 123 -10.19 15.17 -15.01
CA HIS A 123 -10.23 14.50 -16.31
C HIS A 123 -9.43 13.19 -16.34
N GLY A 124 -10.04 12.12 -16.87
CA GLY A 124 -9.44 10.80 -17.01
C GLY A 124 -9.60 9.87 -15.80
N ARG A 125 -10.19 10.33 -14.69
CA ARG A 125 -10.57 9.47 -13.57
C ARG A 125 -12.08 9.32 -13.53
N GLN A 126 -12.56 8.12 -13.24
CA GLN A 126 -13.98 7.90 -13.03
C GLN A 126 -14.44 8.57 -11.75
N ASP A 127 -15.70 9.00 -11.77
CA ASP A 127 -16.41 9.37 -10.55
C ASP A 127 -16.54 8.11 -9.67
N THR A 128 -16.39 8.23 -8.36
CA THR A 128 -16.51 7.09 -7.45
C THR A 128 -17.21 7.48 -6.16
N TYR A 129 -17.95 6.55 -5.55
CA TYR A 129 -18.42 6.75 -4.18
C TYR A 129 -17.21 6.66 -3.26
N GLN A 130 -16.83 7.79 -2.67
CA GLN A 130 -15.71 7.81 -1.75
C GLN A 130 -16.04 6.97 -0.53
N ARG A 131 -15.05 6.22 -0.07
CA ARG A 131 -15.18 5.36 1.10
C ARG A 131 -14.08 5.69 2.09
N HIS A 132 -14.41 5.62 3.37
CA HIS A 132 -13.48 5.88 4.44
C HIS A 132 -13.62 4.80 5.51
N ILE A 133 -12.48 4.26 5.94
CA ILE A 133 -12.42 3.25 7.01
C ILE A 133 -11.73 3.91 8.19
N GLY A 134 -12.30 3.73 9.39
CA GLY A 134 -11.71 4.25 10.63
C GLY A 134 -12.11 3.42 11.85
N VAL A 135 -11.60 3.84 13.01
CA VAL A 135 -11.87 3.19 14.30
C VAL A 135 -12.35 4.25 15.30
N CYS A 136 -13.40 3.93 16.06
CA CYS A 136 -13.86 4.77 17.17
C CYS A 136 -14.22 3.91 18.38
N LEU A 137 -14.53 4.55 19.52
CA LEU A 137 -15.21 3.87 20.62
C LEU A 137 -16.62 3.43 20.19
N GLU A 138 -17.11 2.31 20.72
CA GLU A 138 -18.45 1.79 20.42
C GLU A 138 -19.57 2.86 20.52
N PRO A 139 -19.70 3.64 21.61
CA PRO A 139 -20.74 4.66 21.72
C PRO A 139 -20.49 5.94 20.90
N ASP A 140 -19.32 6.11 20.27
CA ASP A 140 -19.00 7.32 19.49
C ASP A 140 -19.41 7.23 18.03
N LEU A 141 -19.83 6.07 17.52
CA LEU A 141 -20.12 5.92 16.10
C LEU A 141 -21.12 6.98 15.56
N PRO A 142 -22.29 7.23 16.19
CA PRO A 142 -23.20 8.27 15.68
C PRO A 142 -22.57 9.65 15.62
N ARG A 143 -21.74 9.98 16.63
CA ARG A 143 -21.03 11.25 16.71
C ARG A 143 -19.96 11.36 15.62
N VAL A 144 -19.25 10.28 15.31
CA VAL A 144 -18.26 10.26 14.22
C VAL A 144 -18.96 10.49 12.89
N VAL A 145 -20.13 9.89 12.67
CA VAL A 145 -20.96 10.14 11.48
C VAL A 145 -21.41 11.61 11.44
N ASP A 146 -21.91 12.18 12.55
CA ASP A 146 -22.28 13.59 12.64
C ASP A 146 -21.09 14.53 12.35
N LEU A 147 -19.92 14.25 12.94
CA LEU A 147 -18.70 15.04 12.73
C LEU A 147 -18.22 14.97 11.27
N SER A 148 -18.26 13.79 10.65
CA SER A 148 -17.91 13.62 9.23
C SER A 148 -18.85 14.39 8.30
N ASN A 149 -20.09 14.64 8.73
CA ASN A 149 -21.12 15.42 8.04
C ASN A 149 -21.24 16.85 8.59
N SER A 150 -20.17 17.42 9.16
CA SER A 150 -20.16 18.77 9.72
C SER A 150 -19.18 19.70 9.01
N ILE A 151 -19.29 21.00 9.26
CA ILE A 151 -18.31 22.00 8.79
C ILE A 151 -16.92 21.82 9.44
N ASN A 152 -16.88 21.14 10.59
CA ASN A 152 -15.66 20.86 11.36
C ASN A 152 -15.05 19.49 11.00
N ALA A 153 -15.54 18.84 9.95
CA ALA A 153 -14.98 17.58 9.49
C ALA A 153 -13.52 17.76 9.04
N THR A 154 -12.71 16.71 9.09
CA THR A 154 -11.34 16.78 8.56
C THR A 154 -11.34 16.90 7.04
N ASP A 155 -10.23 17.37 6.46
CA ASP A 155 -10.09 17.56 5.00
C ASP A 155 -10.43 16.30 4.20
N ASN A 156 -10.13 15.12 4.75
CA ASN A 156 -10.45 13.82 4.16
C ASN A 156 -11.97 13.60 3.97
N PHE A 157 -12.81 14.26 4.75
CA PHE A 157 -14.27 14.22 4.63
C PHE A 157 -14.83 15.42 3.86
N ILE A 158 -14.24 16.61 4.04
CA ILE A 158 -14.70 17.84 3.37
C ILE A 158 -14.40 17.83 1.88
N GLU A 159 -13.18 17.44 1.47
CA GLU A 159 -12.79 17.45 0.06
C GLU A 159 -13.72 16.59 -0.81
N PRO A 160 -14.11 15.35 -0.40
CA PRO A 160 -15.10 14.57 -1.14
C PRO A 160 -16.48 15.24 -1.23
N MET A 161 -16.92 15.96 -0.19
CA MET A 161 -18.19 16.70 -0.20
C MET A 161 -18.16 17.88 -1.19
N ASP A 162 -17.06 18.63 -1.22
CA ASP A 162 -16.85 19.75 -2.15
C ASP A 162 -16.79 19.31 -3.62
N ASN A 163 -16.21 18.14 -3.83
CA ASN A 163 -16.03 17.52 -5.14
C ASN A 163 -17.21 16.61 -5.54
N ALA A 164 -18.21 16.41 -4.68
CA ALA A 164 -19.34 15.53 -4.95
C ALA A 164 -20.27 16.07 -6.06
N ARG A 165 -20.86 15.14 -6.79
CA ARG A 165 -21.90 15.41 -7.78
C ARG A 165 -23.27 15.46 -7.09
N TRP A 166 -23.58 16.61 -6.52
CA TRP A 166 -24.84 16.84 -5.81
C TRP A 166 -26.07 16.81 -6.76
N PRO A 167 -27.26 16.38 -6.31
CA PRO A 167 -28.44 16.21 -7.16
C PRO A 167 -28.91 17.47 -7.88
N TRP A 168 -28.72 18.65 -7.28
CA TRP A 168 -29.10 19.94 -7.87
C TRP A 168 -28.09 20.46 -8.90
N GLN A 169 -26.91 19.85 -8.98
CA GLN A 169 -25.95 20.19 -10.02
C GLN A 169 -26.43 19.60 -11.34
N LYS A 170 -26.44 20.43 -12.40
CA LYS A 170 -26.77 19.95 -13.74
C LYS A 170 -25.80 18.83 -14.11
N PRO A 171 -26.28 17.68 -14.62
CA PRO A 171 -25.41 16.60 -15.04
C PRO A 171 -24.38 17.16 -16.02
N ARG A 172 -23.09 16.93 -15.74
CA ARG A 172 -22.01 17.41 -16.59
C ARG A 172 -22.19 16.75 -17.95
N ARG A 173 -22.61 17.53 -18.94
CA ARG A 173 -22.58 17.08 -20.33
C ARG A 173 -21.11 16.86 -20.63
N VAL A 174 -20.74 15.63 -20.97
CA VAL A 174 -19.41 15.32 -21.48
C VAL A 174 -19.25 16.20 -22.70
N LYS A 175 -18.51 17.32 -22.55
CA LYS A 175 -18.15 18.13 -23.69
C LYS A 175 -17.28 17.20 -24.52
N ARG A 176 -17.78 16.81 -25.70
CA ARG A 176 -16.95 16.12 -26.68
C ARG A 176 -15.76 17.06 -26.90
N ILE A 177 -14.58 16.65 -26.43
CA ILE A 177 -13.36 17.37 -26.70
C ILE A 177 -13.20 17.25 -28.21
N ARG A 178 -13.40 18.35 -28.90
CA ARG A 178 -13.09 18.46 -30.32
C ARG A 178 -11.58 18.41 -30.40
N TRP A 179 -11.04 17.27 -30.80
CA TRP A 179 -9.60 17.03 -30.91
C TRP A 179 -9.06 17.38 -32.31
N TRP A 180 -9.93 17.90 -33.18
CA TRP A 180 -9.63 18.34 -34.55
C TRP A 180 -9.95 19.83 -34.69
N GLU A 181 -9.25 20.51 -35.60
CA GLU A 181 -9.44 21.94 -35.82
C GLU A 181 -10.76 22.27 -36.52
N ASP A 182 -11.11 23.56 -36.55
CA ASP A 182 -12.27 24.07 -37.27
C ASP A 182 -12.03 23.95 -38.79
N GLY A 183 -12.55 22.87 -39.40
CA GLY A 183 -12.47 22.61 -40.85
C GLY A 183 -11.99 21.21 -41.19
N GLU A 184 -11.39 20.51 -40.23
CA GLU A 184 -10.90 19.15 -40.44
C GLU A 184 -12.02 18.11 -40.30
N ASN A 185 -11.97 17.06 -41.13
CA ASN A 185 -12.91 15.95 -41.07
C ASN A 185 -12.42 14.91 -40.04
N PRO A 186 -13.13 14.69 -38.92
CA PRO A 186 -12.70 13.76 -37.88
C PRO A 186 -12.62 12.30 -38.36
N GLU A 187 -13.36 11.93 -39.41
CA GLU A 187 -13.27 10.58 -40.00
C GLU A 187 -11.98 10.38 -40.78
N GLU A 188 -11.49 11.43 -41.46
CA GLU A 188 -10.22 11.38 -42.18
C GLU A 188 -9.05 11.28 -41.22
N ILE A 189 -9.02 12.06 -40.14
CA ILE A 189 -7.94 11.96 -39.15
C ILE A 189 -7.99 10.61 -38.42
N ARG A 190 -9.19 10.06 -38.15
CA ARG A 190 -9.30 8.69 -37.60
C ARG A 190 -8.78 7.64 -38.57
N ARG A 191 -9.12 7.77 -39.86
CA ARG A 191 -8.62 6.87 -40.91
C ARG A 191 -7.10 6.99 -41.03
N GLN A 192 -6.56 8.19 -41.07
CA GLN A 192 -5.11 8.44 -41.11
C GLN A 192 -4.39 7.90 -39.87
N ALA A 193 -4.98 8.00 -38.68
CA ALA A 193 -4.42 7.47 -37.43
C ALA A 193 -4.50 5.94 -37.35
N LEU A 194 -5.58 5.33 -37.84
CA LEU A 194 -5.77 3.87 -37.86
C LEU A 194 -4.94 3.19 -38.95
N ASP A 195 -4.80 3.85 -40.10
CA ASP A 195 -4.10 3.27 -41.25
C ASP A 195 -2.58 3.19 -41.02
N GLY A 196 -2.03 3.83 -39.97
CA GLY A 196 -0.64 3.70 -39.52
C GLY A 196 0.43 4.05 -40.57
N SER A 197 0.00 4.35 -41.79
CA SER A 197 0.82 4.66 -42.94
C SER A 197 1.18 6.13 -42.83
N SER A 198 2.22 6.37 -42.03
CA SER A 198 3.22 7.37 -42.36
C SER A 198 3.93 6.98 -43.67
N HIS A 199 3.15 6.75 -44.73
CA HIS A 199 3.67 6.92 -46.07
C HIS A 199 3.78 8.42 -46.24
N ASP A 200 4.94 8.94 -45.87
CA ASP A 200 5.44 10.20 -46.40
C ASP A 200 5.62 9.93 -47.91
N PRO A 201 4.69 10.36 -48.78
CA PRO A 201 4.84 10.12 -50.19
C PRO A 201 5.96 11.06 -50.64
N LEU A 202 7.16 10.50 -50.82
CA LEU A 202 8.33 11.09 -51.48
C LEU A 202 8.01 12.44 -52.13
N VAL A 203 8.23 13.53 -51.38
CA VAL A 203 8.09 14.88 -51.88
C VAL A 203 9.05 15.03 -53.06
N PRO A 204 8.58 15.24 -54.30
CA PRO A 204 9.47 15.52 -55.42
C PRO A 204 10.09 16.89 -55.18
N GLN A 205 11.42 16.92 -55.13
CA GLN A 205 12.21 18.16 -55.08
C GLN A 205 11.78 19.10 -56.23
N GLN A 206 11.20 20.26 -55.90
CA GLN A 206 11.07 21.38 -56.82
C GLN A 206 11.95 22.55 -56.36
N PRO A 207 12.54 23.31 -57.30
CA PRO A 207 13.59 24.26 -57.01
C PRO A 207 13.05 25.61 -56.50
N THR A 208 13.64 26.06 -55.40
CA THR A 208 13.92 27.45 -54.98
C THR A 208 13.10 28.58 -55.63
N ARG A 209 12.19 29.18 -54.84
CA ARG A 209 11.97 30.64 -54.86
C ARG A 209 11.73 31.17 -53.44
N HIS A 210 12.54 32.16 -53.07
CA HIS A 210 12.49 32.92 -51.83
C HIS A 210 11.19 33.75 -51.72
N THR A 211 10.52 33.75 -50.55
CA THR A 211 10.61 34.80 -49.50
C THR A 211 9.53 34.60 -48.42
N ASN A 212 9.92 34.87 -47.16
CA ASN A 212 9.16 35.09 -45.91
C ASN A 212 9.00 33.90 -44.93
N PRO A 213 9.77 33.86 -43.82
CA PRO A 213 9.66 32.83 -42.81
C PRO A 213 8.70 33.23 -41.68
N ARG A 214 7.64 32.45 -41.47
CA ARG A 214 6.98 32.34 -40.17
C ARG A 214 6.58 30.88 -39.96
N SER A 215 7.55 30.07 -39.53
CA SER A 215 7.38 28.66 -39.20
C SER A 215 7.64 28.47 -37.71
N VAL A 216 6.58 28.12 -36.98
CA VAL A 216 6.67 27.50 -35.66
C VAL A 216 6.98 26.01 -35.89
N PRO A 217 7.99 25.40 -35.26
CA PRO A 217 8.29 23.97 -35.45
C PRO A 217 7.33 23.11 -34.64
N THR A 218 6.50 22.32 -35.33
CA THR A 218 5.63 21.29 -34.77
C THR A 218 6.36 19.94 -34.81
N GLU A 219 7.36 19.75 -33.94
CA GLU A 219 7.99 18.45 -33.69
C GLU A 219 8.02 18.12 -32.19
N LEU A 220 6.85 18.13 -31.58
CA LEU A 220 6.64 17.57 -30.25
C LEU A 220 5.33 16.81 -30.31
N LEU A 221 5.39 15.47 -30.45
CA LEU A 221 4.48 14.49 -29.85
C LEU A 221 4.79 13.07 -30.40
N SER A 222 5.98 12.56 -30.08
CA SER A 222 6.28 11.13 -30.13
C SER A 222 7.14 10.76 -28.92
N LEU A 223 6.49 10.61 -27.76
CA LEU A 223 7.08 9.98 -26.59
C LEU A 223 6.81 8.47 -26.67
N PRO A 224 7.84 7.60 -26.73
CA PRO A 224 7.64 6.19 -26.43
C PRO A 224 7.34 6.02 -24.93
N SER A 225 6.21 5.39 -24.63
CA SER A 225 5.82 4.98 -23.28
C SER A 225 6.72 3.84 -22.80
N THR A 226 7.79 4.16 -22.07
CA THR A 226 8.48 3.19 -21.21
C THR A 226 8.39 3.63 -19.75
N LEU A 227 7.27 3.32 -19.10
CA LEU A 227 7.18 3.30 -17.64
C LEU A 227 7.91 2.04 -17.13
N LYS A 228 9.22 2.15 -16.91
CA LYS A 228 9.95 1.23 -16.03
C LYS A 228 9.76 1.70 -14.59
N ASP A 229 9.11 0.88 -13.78
CA ASP A 229 9.03 1.03 -12.32
C ASP A 229 10.43 1.06 -11.70
N PRO A 230 10.74 1.98 -10.75
CA PRO A 230 11.93 1.85 -9.94
C PRO A 230 11.73 0.71 -8.94
N SER A 231 12.37 -0.42 -9.20
CA SER A 231 12.53 -1.51 -8.23
C SER A 231 13.14 -0.95 -6.94
N ARG A 232 12.36 -0.97 -5.86
CA ARG A 232 12.87 -0.64 -4.52
C ARG A 232 13.92 -1.68 -4.12
N LEU A 233 15.17 -1.24 -4.10
CA LEU A 233 16.32 -1.93 -3.50
C LEU A 233 15.94 -2.55 -2.15
N ARG A 234 15.91 -3.88 -2.11
CA ARG A 234 15.88 -4.68 -0.88
C ARG A 234 17.22 -4.49 -0.16
N SER A 235 17.15 -3.93 1.04
CA SER A 235 18.22 -4.05 2.02
C SER A 235 18.31 -5.51 2.49
N PHE A 236 19.42 -6.17 2.19
CA PHE A 236 19.76 -7.48 2.74
C PHE A 236 19.94 -7.38 4.25
N HIS A 237 19.15 -8.13 5.02
CA HIS A 237 19.45 -8.39 6.43
C HIS A 237 20.41 -9.59 6.48
N THR A 238 21.65 -9.33 6.86
CA THR A 238 22.64 -10.35 7.22
C THR A 238 22.18 -11.07 8.48
N SER A 239 21.85 -12.36 8.35
CA SER A 239 21.65 -13.27 9.48
C SER A 239 23.01 -13.63 10.07
N SER A 240 23.30 -13.13 11.27
CA SER A 240 24.45 -13.53 12.07
C SER A 240 24.18 -14.87 12.77
N LEU A 241 25.03 -15.85 12.48
CA LEU A 241 25.20 -17.11 13.20
C LEU A 241 25.50 -16.85 14.68
N ALA A 242 24.75 -17.48 15.57
CA ALA A 242 25.00 -17.50 17.01
C ALA A 242 26.13 -18.50 17.31
N ARG A 243 27.24 -18.00 17.85
CA ARG A 243 28.30 -18.81 18.48
C ARG A 243 27.88 -19.09 19.93
N ALA A 244 28.04 -20.33 20.36
CA ALA A 244 27.77 -20.77 21.73
C ALA A 244 28.67 -20.02 22.75
N PRO A 245 28.14 -19.57 23.90
CA PRO A 245 28.94 -18.93 24.93
C PRO A 245 29.62 -19.98 25.82
N SER A 246 30.95 -19.96 25.84
CA SER A 246 31.73 -20.52 26.94
C SER A 246 31.50 -19.68 28.20
N GLN A 247 31.30 -20.36 29.32
CA GLN A 247 31.24 -19.78 30.67
C GLN A 247 32.56 -19.03 30.98
N ASP A 248 32.44 -18.00 31.82
CA ASP A 248 33.50 -17.12 32.35
C ASP A 248 33.85 -15.89 31.51
N ASP A 249 32.93 -14.92 31.39
CA ASP A 249 33.31 -13.50 31.26
C ASP A 249 32.14 -12.53 31.48
N SER A 250 31.61 -12.44 32.70
CA SER A 250 30.44 -11.59 33.01
C SER A 250 30.77 -10.15 33.46
N ASP A 251 32.03 -9.70 33.36
CA ASP A 251 32.44 -8.37 33.85
C ASP A 251 33.11 -7.46 32.79
N SER A 252 33.24 -7.93 31.53
CA SER A 252 33.99 -7.20 30.48
C SER A 252 33.14 -6.32 29.55
N PHE A 253 31.81 -6.46 29.55
CA PHE A 253 30.92 -5.74 28.61
C PHE A 253 30.58 -4.30 29.02
N GLU A 254 30.55 -3.97 30.31
CA GLU A 254 30.30 -2.58 30.74
C GLU A 254 31.55 -1.68 30.61
N ARG A 255 32.76 -2.26 30.65
CA ARG A 255 33.99 -1.51 30.42
C ARG A 255 34.22 -1.19 28.94
N ARG A 256 33.93 -2.12 28.02
CA ARG A 256 34.11 -1.90 26.56
C ARG A 256 33.19 -0.85 25.93
N ARG A 257 32.07 -0.47 26.56
CA ARG A 257 31.19 0.60 26.04
C ARG A 257 31.69 2.03 26.34
N ARG A 258 32.68 2.20 27.23
CA ARG A 258 33.27 3.52 27.49
C ARG A 258 34.42 3.87 26.54
N ASP A 259 34.97 2.88 25.82
CA ASP A 259 36.18 3.03 25.01
C ASP A 259 35.95 3.03 23.49
N LEU A 260 34.69 3.06 23.03
CA LEU A 260 34.40 3.18 21.60
C LEU A 260 34.35 4.66 21.17
N PRO A 261 35.27 5.14 20.31
CA PRO A 261 35.17 6.47 19.74
C PRO A 261 33.93 6.57 18.86
N THR A 262 33.06 7.53 19.16
CA THR A 262 31.89 7.86 18.35
C THR A 262 32.31 8.25 16.93
N SER A 263 31.53 7.75 15.97
CA SER A 263 31.80 7.77 14.55
C SER A 263 31.91 9.16 13.92
N SER A 264 32.74 9.22 12.88
CA SER A 264 33.19 10.34 12.04
C SER A 264 32.09 10.99 11.17
N TRP A 265 30.94 11.35 11.74
CA TRP A 265 29.82 11.95 10.98
C TRP A 265 29.34 13.30 11.56
N SER A 266 30.26 14.13 12.06
CA SER A 266 29.98 15.55 12.34
C SER A 266 30.48 16.46 11.22
N ARG A 267 29.64 17.45 10.89
CA ARG A 267 29.78 18.38 9.76
C ARG A 267 31.03 19.27 9.87
N PRO A 268 31.62 19.71 8.75
CA PRO A 268 32.77 20.62 8.74
C PRO A 268 32.39 22.01 9.32
N PRO A 269 33.37 22.75 9.87
CA PRO A 269 33.16 24.05 10.50
C PRO A 269 32.63 25.09 9.50
N ARG A 270 31.76 25.99 10.00
CA ARG A 270 31.40 27.21 9.26
C ARG A 270 32.60 28.16 9.26
N PRO A 271 32.97 28.75 8.11
CA PRO A 271 33.99 29.79 8.06
C PRO A 271 33.55 31.01 8.86
N SER A 272 34.52 31.77 9.37
CA SER A 272 34.33 33.02 10.09
C SER A 272 33.55 34.03 9.26
N GLN A 273 32.77 34.86 9.94
CA GLN A 273 31.78 35.81 9.41
C GLN A 273 32.39 37.03 8.68
N ASP A 274 33.66 36.94 8.28
CA ASP A 274 34.43 37.99 7.59
C ASP A 274 34.84 37.60 6.16
N ALA A 275 34.32 36.49 5.63
CA ALA A 275 34.51 36.13 4.22
C ALA A 275 33.47 36.85 3.36
N ASP A 276 33.91 37.69 2.43
CA ASP A 276 33.06 38.40 1.46
C ASP A 276 31.96 37.49 0.89
N ASP A 277 30.69 37.92 0.98
CA ASP A 277 29.48 37.20 0.57
C ASP A 277 29.46 36.76 -0.92
N ASN A 278 30.48 37.12 -1.71
CA ASN A 278 30.64 36.78 -3.11
C ASN A 278 31.52 35.56 -3.39
N VAL A 279 32.12 34.91 -2.38
CA VAL A 279 33.02 33.76 -2.58
C VAL A 279 32.38 32.47 -2.08
N VAL A 280 32.00 31.59 -3.02
CA VAL A 280 31.48 30.26 -2.70
C VAL A 280 32.59 29.45 -1.99
N PRO A 281 32.37 28.97 -0.75
CA PRO A 281 33.39 28.20 -0.02
C PRO A 281 33.86 26.98 -0.83
N THR A 282 35.17 26.74 -0.85
CA THR A 282 35.82 25.68 -1.64
C THR A 282 35.22 24.29 -1.38
N TYR A 283 34.76 24.02 -0.16
CA TYR A 283 34.12 22.74 0.18
C TYR A 283 32.79 22.50 -0.57
N TYR A 284 32.06 23.55 -0.96
CA TYR A 284 30.84 23.42 -1.78
C TYR A 284 31.18 23.03 -3.22
N VAL A 285 32.28 23.55 -3.76
CA VAL A 285 32.77 23.20 -5.10
C VAL A 285 33.26 21.75 -5.12
N GLU A 286 34.00 21.32 -4.11
CA GLU A 286 34.45 19.93 -3.98
C GLU A 286 33.30 18.95 -3.76
N ARG A 287 32.33 19.28 -2.88
CA ARG A 287 31.16 18.43 -2.66
C ARG A 287 30.28 18.34 -3.91
N LYS A 288 30.21 19.39 -4.73
CA LYS A 288 29.53 19.36 -6.03
C LYS A 288 30.27 18.47 -7.01
N LYS A 289 31.60 18.62 -7.17
CA LYS A 289 32.43 17.72 -7.98
C LYS A 289 32.28 16.25 -7.58
N GLN A 290 32.22 15.95 -6.28
CA GLN A 290 32.00 14.59 -5.80
C GLN A 290 30.61 14.06 -6.20
N ARG A 291 29.56 14.87 -6.02
CA ARG A 291 28.20 14.50 -6.46
C ARG A 291 28.12 14.28 -7.97
N ASP A 292 28.74 15.15 -8.75
CA ASP A 292 28.75 15.04 -10.20
C ASP A 292 29.52 13.79 -10.64
N SER A 293 30.65 13.44 -9.99
CA SER A 293 31.39 12.20 -10.29
C SER A 293 30.61 10.92 -9.95
N ILE A 294 29.81 10.95 -8.87
CA ILE A 294 28.95 9.82 -8.48
C ILE A 294 27.77 9.72 -9.45
N SER A 295 27.21 10.85 -9.89
CA SER A 295 26.14 10.87 -10.89
C SER A 295 26.64 10.32 -12.22
N GLN A 296 27.83 10.74 -12.66
CA GLN A 296 28.46 10.27 -13.89
C GLN A 296 28.72 8.75 -13.83
N ARG A 297 29.27 8.23 -12.72
CA ARG A 297 29.42 6.78 -12.53
C ARG A 297 28.09 6.03 -12.54
N LYS A 298 27.02 6.60 -11.98
CA LYS A 298 25.69 5.97 -12.02
C LYS A 298 25.07 5.98 -13.41
N GLU A 299 25.37 6.99 -14.23
CA GLU A 299 24.95 7.02 -15.64
C GLU A 299 25.76 6.01 -16.46
N GLU A 300 27.07 5.89 -16.24
CA GLU A 300 27.94 4.89 -16.89
C GLU A 300 27.58 3.45 -16.47
N GLU A 301 27.43 3.17 -15.17
CA GLU A 301 27.00 1.86 -14.65
C GLU A 301 25.55 1.53 -15.01
N GLY A 302 24.68 2.55 -15.03
CA GLY A 302 23.29 2.42 -15.46
C GLY A 302 23.17 2.10 -16.95
N GLY A 303 24.06 2.67 -17.77
CA GLY A 303 24.22 2.34 -19.19
C GLY A 303 24.63 0.87 -19.39
N LEU A 304 25.66 0.41 -18.68
CA LEU A 304 26.11 -0.98 -18.72
C LEU A 304 25.02 -1.98 -18.29
N MET A 305 24.22 -1.66 -17.26
CA MET A 305 23.08 -2.50 -16.85
C MET A 305 21.92 -2.47 -17.87
N ALA A 306 21.76 -1.38 -18.61
CA ALA A 306 20.79 -1.30 -19.69
C ALA A 306 21.26 -2.12 -20.91
N GLU A 307 22.54 -2.06 -21.25
CA GLU A 307 23.16 -2.87 -22.31
C GLU A 307 23.14 -4.36 -21.98
N LEU A 308 23.46 -4.76 -20.75
CA LEU A 308 23.37 -6.16 -20.30
C LEU A 308 21.93 -6.68 -20.34
N ASN A 309 20.95 -5.89 -19.89
CA ASN A 309 19.54 -6.30 -19.98
C ASN A 309 19.02 -6.32 -21.42
N ALA A 310 19.51 -5.42 -22.28
CA ALA A 310 19.17 -5.43 -23.70
C ALA A 310 19.76 -6.67 -24.38
N GLY A 311 21.03 -7.01 -24.12
CA GLY A 311 21.70 -8.21 -24.62
C GLY A 311 20.99 -9.50 -24.22
N VAL A 312 20.66 -9.66 -22.93
CA VAL A 312 19.96 -10.85 -22.41
C VAL A 312 18.56 -11.02 -23.00
N LEU A 313 17.87 -9.92 -23.35
CA LEU A 313 16.54 -9.98 -23.98
C LEU A 313 16.60 -10.12 -25.51
N SER A 314 17.66 -9.64 -26.16
CA SER A 314 17.84 -9.77 -27.62
C SER A 314 18.41 -11.13 -28.05
N GLU A 315 19.06 -11.87 -27.17
CA GLU A 315 19.69 -13.16 -27.49
C GLU A 315 18.73 -14.35 -27.60
N GLY A 316 17.41 -14.18 -27.43
CA GLY A 316 16.47 -15.28 -27.62
C GLY A 316 16.75 -16.50 -26.72
N LEU A 317 17.52 -16.33 -25.64
CA LEU A 317 17.80 -17.35 -24.63
C LEU A 317 16.58 -17.52 -23.72
N ALA A 318 15.48 -17.97 -24.30
CA ALA A 318 14.47 -18.68 -23.54
C ALA A 318 15.14 -19.98 -23.06
N ALA A 319 15.39 -20.09 -21.75
CA ALA A 319 15.76 -21.36 -21.14
C ALA A 319 14.60 -22.35 -21.35
N GLU A 320 14.66 -23.11 -22.45
CA GLU A 320 13.74 -24.19 -22.74
C GLU A 320 14.03 -25.31 -21.74
N THR A 321 13.27 -25.36 -20.65
CA THR A 321 13.29 -26.50 -19.74
C THR A 321 12.67 -27.69 -20.46
N ARG A 322 13.49 -28.47 -21.17
CA ARG A 322 13.09 -29.80 -21.68
C ARG A 322 12.71 -30.68 -20.50
N THR A 323 11.40 -30.95 -20.35
CA THR A 323 10.91 -31.99 -19.46
C THR A 323 11.45 -33.33 -19.94
N ARG A 324 12.42 -33.91 -19.22
CA ARG A 324 12.87 -35.28 -19.48
C ARG A 324 11.72 -36.23 -19.15
N GLU A 325 11.12 -36.84 -20.17
CA GLU A 325 10.03 -37.81 -20.04
C GLU A 325 10.43 -39.07 -19.24
N GLU A 326 11.74 -39.27 -19.05
CA GLU A 326 12.32 -40.44 -18.39
C GLU A 326 12.34 -40.35 -16.86
N LYS A 327 11.90 -39.23 -16.26
CA LYS A 327 11.95 -39.06 -14.79
C LYS A 327 10.60 -39.26 -14.12
N ILE A 328 9.92 -40.35 -14.45
CA ILE A 328 8.84 -40.91 -13.63
C ILE A 328 9.43 -42.12 -12.91
N PRO A 329 9.44 -42.17 -11.57
CA PRO A 329 9.88 -43.35 -10.85
C PRO A 329 9.00 -44.54 -11.26
N VAL A 330 9.60 -45.52 -11.96
CA VAL A 330 8.90 -46.72 -12.39
C VAL A 330 8.83 -47.67 -11.21
N GLU A 331 7.63 -47.85 -10.66
CA GLU A 331 7.37 -48.87 -9.66
C GLU A 331 7.44 -50.26 -10.31
N LEU A 332 8.17 -51.20 -9.69
CA LEU A 332 8.27 -52.58 -10.16
C LEU A 332 7.30 -53.45 -9.35
N ARG A 333 6.40 -54.14 -10.05
CA ARG A 333 5.62 -55.22 -9.44
C ARG A 333 6.50 -56.44 -9.26
N LEU A 334 6.70 -56.85 -8.02
CA LEU A 334 7.38 -58.08 -7.69
C LEU A 334 6.42 -59.29 -7.92
N PRO A 335 6.95 -60.52 -8.09
CA PRO A 335 6.15 -61.71 -8.39
C PRO A 335 5.12 -62.07 -7.31
N ASP A 336 5.29 -61.54 -6.10
CA ASP A 336 4.38 -61.68 -4.96
C ASP A 336 3.18 -60.72 -5.02
N GLY A 337 3.12 -59.85 -6.03
CA GLY A 337 2.06 -58.86 -6.22
C GLY A 337 2.31 -57.53 -5.52
N THR A 338 3.40 -57.39 -4.76
CA THR A 338 3.77 -56.12 -4.11
C THR A 338 4.40 -55.16 -5.10
N VAL A 339 4.21 -53.86 -4.86
CA VAL A 339 4.72 -52.78 -5.70
C VAL A 339 5.83 -52.09 -4.93
N ALA A 340 7.08 -52.28 -5.36
CA ALA A 340 8.23 -51.72 -4.69
C ALA A 340 8.98 -50.76 -5.62
N HIS A 341 9.35 -49.60 -5.10
CA HIS A 341 10.32 -48.75 -5.79
C HIS A 341 11.72 -49.42 -5.71
N PRO A 342 12.54 -49.42 -6.77
CA PRO A 342 13.87 -50.03 -6.75
C PRO A 342 14.83 -49.46 -5.67
N SER A 343 14.46 -48.34 -5.02
CA SER A 343 15.19 -47.81 -3.85
C SER A 343 14.82 -48.50 -2.52
N GLY A 344 13.95 -49.50 -2.50
CA GLY A 344 13.50 -50.21 -1.29
C GLY A 344 12.51 -49.43 -0.43
N PHE A 345 11.88 -48.39 -0.99
CA PHE A 345 10.83 -47.62 -0.32
C PHE A 345 9.46 -48.17 -0.74
N GLU A 346 8.68 -48.66 0.23
CA GLU A 346 7.29 -49.07 0.05
C GLU A 346 6.38 -47.89 0.41
N PRO A 347 5.80 -47.18 -0.57
CA PRO A 347 4.79 -46.17 -0.26
C PRO A 347 3.56 -46.85 0.36
N PRO A 348 2.91 -46.24 1.37
CA PRO A 348 1.79 -46.84 2.10
C PRO A 348 0.51 -47.01 1.28
N THR A 349 0.53 -46.69 -0.02
CA THR A 349 -0.62 -46.79 -0.93
C THR A 349 -0.08 -46.91 -2.36
N ALA A 350 -0.46 -47.95 -3.09
CA ALA A 350 -0.01 -48.14 -4.47
C ALA A 350 -0.62 -47.07 -5.39
N GLU A 351 0.13 -46.56 -6.38
CA GLU A 351 -0.34 -45.48 -7.29
C GLU A 351 -1.69 -45.81 -7.97
N THR A 352 -2.02 -47.09 -8.14
CA THR A 352 -3.30 -47.54 -8.71
C THR A 352 -4.54 -47.13 -7.90
N GLU A 353 -4.40 -46.81 -6.61
CA GLU A 353 -5.51 -46.37 -5.76
C GLU A 353 -5.71 -44.84 -5.77
N PHE A 354 -4.66 -44.06 -6.06
CA PHE A 354 -4.76 -42.60 -6.10
C PHE A 354 -5.42 -42.07 -7.38
N HIS A 355 -5.38 -42.85 -8.47
CA HIS A 355 -6.05 -42.51 -9.74
C HIS A 355 -6.69 -43.74 -10.40
N PRO A 356 -7.95 -44.10 -10.06
CA PRO A 356 -8.65 -45.23 -10.68
C PRO A 356 -8.87 -45.08 -12.20
N VAL A 357 -8.60 -43.90 -12.78
CA VAL A 357 -8.87 -43.55 -14.18
C VAL A 357 -7.60 -43.59 -15.06
N ALA A 358 -6.43 -43.89 -14.48
CA ALA A 358 -5.18 -44.12 -15.21
C ALA A 358 -4.87 -45.62 -15.42
N ALA A 359 -5.91 -46.47 -15.42
CA ALA A 359 -5.76 -47.88 -15.76
C ALA A 359 -5.39 -48.03 -17.24
N LYS A 360 -4.12 -48.35 -17.50
CA LYS A 360 -3.59 -48.72 -18.82
C LYS A 360 -4.35 -49.95 -19.32
N VAL A 361 -5.05 -49.83 -20.45
CA VAL A 361 -5.71 -50.96 -21.11
C VAL A 361 -4.63 -51.84 -21.75
N PRO A 362 -4.56 -53.14 -21.42
CA PRO A 362 -3.64 -54.05 -22.07
C PRO A 362 -4.06 -54.24 -23.54
N THR A 363 -3.14 -53.98 -24.47
CA THR A 363 -3.30 -54.39 -25.87
C THR A 363 -2.93 -55.87 -25.97
N GLU A 364 -3.77 -56.64 -26.66
CA GLU A 364 -3.84 -58.10 -26.54
C GLU A 364 -2.58 -58.87 -27.01
N ASP A 365 -1.64 -58.23 -27.69
CA ASP A 365 -0.57 -58.95 -28.40
C ASP A 365 0.81 -58.95 -27.75
N ASN A 366 1.05 -58.28 -26.61
CA ASN A 366 2.27 -58.49 -25.79
C ASN A 366 2.15 -57.87 -24.38
N PRO A 367 1.89 -58.66 -23.31
CA PRO A 367 1.47 -58.12 -22.01
C PRO A 367 2.57 -57.43 -21.18
N LEU A 368 3.78 -57.22 -21.70
CA LEU A 368 4.89 -56.67 -20.90
C LEU A 368 5.62 -55.44 -21.47
N LEU A 369 5.40 -54.99 -22.72
CA LEU A 369 6.35 -54.01 -23.31
C LEU A 369 5.81 -52.86 -24.17
N SER A 370 4.51 -52.60 -24.31
CA SER A 370 4.09 -51.35 -24.97
C SER A 370 2.77 -50.80 -24.43
N THR A 371 2.88 -49.79 -23.57
CA THR A 371 1.72 -48.96 -23.20
C THR A 371 1.88 -47.62 -23.91
N VAL A 372 1.07 -47.41 -24.95
CA VAL A 372 1.01 -46.14 -25.69
C VAL A 372 0.21 -45.15 -24.85
N LYS A 373 0.80 -43.99 -24.54
CA LYS A 373 0.09 -42.89 -23.86
C LYS A 373 -0.78 -42.16 -24.90
N GLN A 374 -2.08 -42.14 -24.70
CA GLN A 374 -2.98 -41.32 -25.50
C GLN A 374 -2.92 -39.88 -24.98
N PRO A 375 -2.65 -38.86 -25.84
CA PRO A 375 -2.64 -37.46 -25.44
C PRO A 375 -4.06 -36.99 -25.07
N TRP A 376 -4.12 -35.98 -24.20
CA TRP A 376 -5.37 -35.55 -23.56
C TRP A 376 -6.39 -34.94 -24.54
N ASP A 377 -5.91 -34.42 -25.68
CA ASP A 377 -6.72 -33.73 -26.68
C ASP A 377 -7.49 -34.67 -27.65
N GLU A 378 -7.18 -35.98 -27.63
CA GLU A 378 -7.77 -36.96 -28.56
C GLU A 378 -8.85 -37.84 -27.92
N ARG A 379 -9.37 -37.46 -26.74
CA ARG A 379 -10.48 -38.20 -26.10
C ARG A 379 -11.83 -37.59 -26.45
N ASP A 380 -12.63 -38.36 -27.18
CA ASP A 380 -14.09 -38.15 -27.24
C ASP A 380 -14.69 -38.46 -25.86
N PHE A 381 -15.21 -37.43 -25.19
CA PHE A 381 -15.91 -37.59 -23.93
C PHE A 381 -17.28 -38.23 -24.18
N VAL A 382 -17.46 -39.47 -23.70
CA VAL A 382 -18.80 -40.04 -23.54
C VAL A 382 -19.45 -39.29 -22.38
N GLU A 383 -20.41 -38.40 -22.71
CA GLU A 383 -21.26 -37.70 -21.74
C GLU A 383 -22.01 -38.73 -20.87
N ALA A 384 -21.45 -39.04 -19.71
CA ALA A 384 -22.20 -39.69 -18.64
C ALA A 384 -23.26 -38.70 -18.16
N GLY A 385 -24.51 -38.97 -18.52
CA GLY A 385 -25.65 -38.09 -18.28
C GLY A 385 -25.75 -37.61 -16.83
N ALA A 386 -25.41 -36.34 -16.63
CA ALA A 386 -26.04 -35.54 -15.60
C ALA A 386 -27.44 -35.21 -16.10
N GLU A 387 -28.47 -35.61 -15.36
CA GLU A 387 -29.84 -35.24 -15.69
C GLU A 387 -29.92 -33.71 -15.82
N PRO A 388 -30.51 -33.19 -16.91
CA PRO A 388 -30.63 -31.75 -17.11
C PRO A 388 -31.36 -31.15 -15.92
N ILE A 389 -30.83 -30.04 -15.40
CA ILE A 389 -31.48 -29.25 -14.35
C ILE A 389 -32.85 -28.84 -14.91
N VAL A 390 -33.90 -29.54 -14.50
CA VAL A 390 -35.28 -29.22 -14.88
C VAL A 390 -35.64 -27.95 -14.11
N HIS A 391 -35.65 -26.84 -14.83
CA HIS A 391 -36.08 -25.54 -14.32
C HIS A 391 -37.57 -25.63 -13.96
N ASP A 392 -37.90 -25.47 -12.68
CA ASP A 392 -39.28 -25.53 -12.18
C ASP A 392 -39.94 -24.14 -12.30
N PRO A 393 -40.79 -23.90 -13.32
CA PRO A 393 -41.34 -22.58 -13.61
C PRO A 393 -42.30 -22.09 -12.52
N GLU A 394 -42.83 -22.98 -11.68
CA GLU A 394 -43.73 -22.62 -10.60
C GLU A 394 -42.98 -21.93 -9.45
N HIS A 395 -41.77 -22.38 -9.16
CA HIS A 395 -40.93 -21.81 -8.10
C HIS A 395 -40.44 -20.39 -8.45
N GLU A 396 -40.13 -20.16 -9.73
CA GLU A 396 -39.75 -18.84 -10.24
C GLU A 396 -40.96 -17.89 -10.26
N ALA A 397 -42.15 -18.39 -10.63
CA ALA A 397 -43.39 -17.62 -10.56
C ALA A 397 -43.77 -17.24 -9.12
N GLU A 398 -43.59 -18.15 -8.15
CA GLU A 398 -43.81 -17.84 -6.73
C GLU A 398 -42.81 -16.81 -6.19
N TRP A 399 -41.54 -16.90 -6.59
CA TRP A 399 -40.51 -15.92 -6.23
C TRP A 399 -40.82 -14.53 -6.81
N ILE A 400 -41.21 -14.45 -8.08
CA ILE A 400 -41.65 -13.19 -8.73
C ILE A 400 -42.92 -12.65 -8.04
N LYS A 401 -43.87 -13.52 -7.69
CA LYS A 401 -45.11 -13.11 -7.00
C LYS A 401 -44.83 -12.58 -5.61
N ARG A 402 -43.84 -13.12 -4.90
CA ARG A 402 -43.36 -12.63 -3.58
C ARG A 402 -42.72 -11.25 -3.70
N MET A 403 -41.83 -11.08 -4.69
CA MET A 403 -41.22 -9.79 -5.05
C MET A 403 -42.25 -8.70 -5.38
N VAL A 404 -43.35 -9.05 -6.05
CA VAL A 404 -44.42 -8.11 -6.41
C VAL A 404 -45.38 -7.83 -5.23
N ALA A 405 -45.67 -8.84 -4.40
CA ALA A 405 -46.56 -8.71 -3.25
C ALA A 405 -45.94 -7.89 -2.10
N ASP A 406 -44.62 -7.92 -1.94
CA ASP A 406 -43.90 -7.18 -0.90
C ASP A 406 -43.82 -5.66 -1.16
N GLY A 407 -44.49 -5.14 -2.20
CA GLY A 407 -44.74 -3.71 -2.36
C GLY A 407 -43.50 -2.84 -2.59
N ASN A 408 -42.33 -3.45 -2.84
CA ASN A 408 -41.06 -2.74 -3.04
C ASN A 408 -40.85 -2.25 -4.50
N ALA A 409 -41.94 -2.07 -5.27
CA ALA A 409 -41.92 -1.52 -6.63
C ALA A 409 -41.75 0.01 -6.65
N GLY A 410 -40.91 0.54 -5.76
CA GLY A 410 -40.49 1.93 -5.71
C GLY A 410 -39.09 2.10 -6.29
N ILE A 411 -39.01 2.49 -7.57
CA ILE A 411 -37.84 3.12 -8.20
C ILE A 411 -36.64 2.18 -8.45
N VAL A 412 -36.79 1.26 -9.41
CA VAL A 412 -35.68 0.83 -10.28
C VAL A 412 -35.89 1.47 -11.65
N SER A 413 -35.67 2.77 -11.72
CA SER A 413 -35.50 3.51 -12.98
C SER A 413 -34.01 3.59 -13.27
N GLY A 414 -33.44 2.55 -13.89
CA GLY A 414 -31.99 2.54 -14.13
C GLY A 414 -31.44 1.46 -15.05
N VAL A 415 -32.24 0.77 -15.84
CA VAL A 415 -31.74 -0.06 -16.95
C VAL A 415 -32.69 0.14 -18.13
N ARG A 416 -32.29 0.96 -19.10
CA ARG A 416 -32.90 0.94 -20.43
C ARG A 416 -31.95 0.14 -21.31
N ASP A 417 -32.34 -1.09 -21.56
CA ASP A 417 -31.76 -1.88 -22.62
C ASP A 417 -32.09 -1.27 -23.99
N ILE A 418 -31.06 -1.36 -24.80
CA ILE A 418 -30.95 -0.99 -26.19
C ILE A 418 -31.65 -2.09 -27.00
N SER A 419 -32.42 -1.69 -28.02
CA SER A 419 -32.99 -2.51 -29.11
C SER A 419 -34.26 -3.31 -28.80
N ALA A 420 -35.41 -2.70 -29.11
CA ALA A 420 -36.49 -3.42 -29.79
C ALA A 420 -37.32 -2.42 -30.62
N GLU A 421 -37.44 -2.73 -31.90
CA GLU A 421 -38.22 -2.03 -32.91
C GLU A 421 -39.65 -1.79 -32.42
N ARG A 422 -40.16 -0.56 -32.56
CA ARG A 422 -41.58 -0.28 -32.34
C ARG A 422 -42.18 0.46 -33.54
N PRO A 423 -43.29 -0.03 -34.11
CA PRO A 423 -43.89 0.50 -35.31
C PRO A 423 -44.68 1.79 -35.05
N ALA A 424 -44.86 2.53 -36.15
CA ALA A 424 -45.51 3.81 -36.24
C ALA A 424 -46.96 3.84 -35.72
N SER A 425 -47.30 4.90 -34.98
CA SER A 425 -48.63 5.52 -35.06
C SER A 425 -48.60 7.02 -34.72
N THR A 426 -48.85 7.79 -35.78
CA THR A 426 -49.56 9.05 -35.93
C THR A 426 -50.27 9.67 -34.71
N THR A 427 -49.91 10.89 -34.30
CA THR A 427 -50.76 12.11 -34.37
C THR A 427 -50.07 13.38 -33.81
N GLN A 428 -50.01 14.42 -34.65
CA GLN A 428 -50.10 15.88 -34.41
C GLN A 428 -49.38 16.50 -33.19
N THR A 429 -48.45 17.45 -33.38
CA THR A 429 -48.81 18.88 -33.56
C THR A 429 -47.63 19.68 -34.14
N LYS A 430 -47.93 20.54 -35.12
CA LYS A 430 -46.99 21.41 -35.83
C LYS A 430 -46.91 22.78 -35.13
N SER A 431 -45.69 23.29 -34.93
CA SER A 431 -45.42 24.73 -34.87
C SER A 431 -44.17 25.03 -35.70
N SER A 432 -44.40 25.42 -36.95
CA SER A 432 -43.37 25.87 -37.89
C SER A 432 -43.05 27.35 -37.63
N THR A 433 -41.82 27.66 -37.27
CA THR A 433 -41.26 29.02 -37.38
C THR A 433 -40.62 29.15 -38.77
N SER A 434 -40.95 30.24 -39.47
CA SER A 434 -40.53 30.46 -40.87
C SER A 434 -39.06 30.97 -40.94
N PRO A 435 -38.37 30.77 -42.08
CA PRO A 435 -36.97 31.17 -42.26
C PRO A 435 -36.75 32.69 -42.44
N GLU A 436 -37.81 33.50 -42.54
CA GLU A 436 -37.69 34.92 -42.90
C GLU A 436 -37.44 35.85 -41.69
N ASP A 437 -37.67 35.38 -40.46
CA ASP A 437 -37.51 36.18 -39.24
C ASP A 437 -36.08 36.16 -38.63
N ARG A 438 -35.12 35.45 -39.24
CA ARG A 438 -33.72 35.39 -38.75
C ARG A 438 -32.76 36.41 -39.38
N SER A 439 -33.22 37.25 -40.31
CA SER A 439 -32.37 38.17 -41.07
C SER A 439 -32.33 39.63 -40.56
N LYS A 440 -32.97 39.95 -39.42
CA LYS A 440 -33.09 41.32 -38.90
C LYS A 440 -32.40 41.58 -37.55
N ILE A 441 -31.33 40.87 -37.23
CA ILE A 441 -30.49 41.23 -36.08
C ILE A 441 -29.35 42.13 -36.57
N SER A 442 -29.59 43.43 -36.38
CA SER A 442 -28.67 44.55 -36.62
C SER A 442 -27.38 44.40 -35.82
N THR A 443 -26.25 44.27 -36.51
CA THR A 443 -24.90 44.41 -35.98
C THR A 443 -24.48 45.87 -36.02
N SER A 444 -24.22 46.45 -34.85
CA SER A 444 -23.55 47.74 -34.67
C SER A 444 -22.87 47.69 -33.30
N ALA A 445 -21.73 48.31 -33.02
CA ALA A 445 -20.70 48.97 -33.80
C ALA A 445 -19.65 49.33 -32.74
N TRP A 446 -18.45 48.74 -32.75
CA TRP A 446 -17.32 49.22 -31.94
C TRP A 446 -16.03 49.04 -32.73
N ASP A 447 -15.78 50.00 -33.60
CA ASP A 447 -14.45 50.37 -34.08
C ASP A 447 -13.68 51.03 -32.92
N THR A 448 -12.42 50.66 -32.74
CA THR A 448 -11.40 51.52 -32.10
C THR A 448 -10.03 51.29 -32.73
N PRO A 449 -9.13 52.30 -32.69
CA PRO A 449 -8.23 52.61 -33.79
C PRO A 449 -6.83 52.00 -33.67
N SER A 450 -6.19 51.91 -34.82
CA SER A 450 -4.78 51.63 -35.03
C SER A 450 -3.85 52.62 -34.30
N ARG A 451 -2.96 52.11 -33.43
CA ARG A 451 -1.71 52.83 -33.09
C ARG A 451 -0.58 51.96 -32.52
N SER A 452 0.60 52.27 -33.06
CA SER A 452 1.99 52.11 -32.58
C SER A 452 2.62 50.72 -32.48
N THR A 453 3.57 50.52 -33.40
CA THR A 453 4.72 49.63 -33.37
C THR A 453 5.66 49.93 -32.20
N HIS A 454 5.62 49.08 -31.17
CA HIS A 454 6.73 48.86 -30.25
C HIS A 454 6.85 47.34 -30.07
N PRO A 455 7.99 46.71 -30.39
CA PRO A 455 8.13 45.27 -30.20
C PRO A 455 8.08 44.96 -28.70
N ASP A 456 7.19 44.04 -28.35
CA ASP A 456 6.98 43.53 -27.00
C ASP A 456 8.31 42.92 -26.50
N PRO A 457 8.84 43.32 -25.32
CA PRO A 457 10.08 42.76 -24.79
C PRO A 457 9.99 41.26 -24.46
N ASP A 458 8.79 40.69 -24.46
CA ASP A 458 8.54 39.26 -24.26
C ASP A 458 8.69 38.42 -25.55
N GLU A 459 8.87 39.03 -26.72
CA GLU A 459 9.09 38.32 -28.00
C GLU A 459 10.59 38.08 -28.32
N VAL A 460 11.51 38.71 -27.58
CA VAL A 460 12.96 38.57 -27.78
C VAL A 460 13.52 37.52 -26.82
N VAL A 461 13.67 36.29 -27.32
CA VAL A 461 14.37 35.21 -26.61
C VAL A 461 15.83 35.64 -26.37
N PRO A 462 16.29 35.72 -25.09
CA PRO A 462 17.65 36.13 -24.80
C PRO A 462 18.68 35.22 -25.48
N PRO A 463 19.79 35.75 -26.02
CA PRO A 463 20.76 35.00 -26.83
C PRO A 463 21.37 33.78 -26.12
N PHE A 464 21.41 33.79 -24.78
CA PHE A 464 21.82 32.64 -23.97
C PHE A 464 20.94 31.39 -24.20
N TYR A 465 19.63 31.55 -24.42
CA TYR A 465 18.73 30.42 -24.69
C TYR A 465 18.96 29.83 -26.08
N ILE A 466 19.41 30.65 -27.04
CA ILE A 466 19.76 30.22 -28.39
C ILE A 466 21.06 29.41 -28.38
N GLU A 467 22.08 29.86 -27.62
CA GLU A 467 23.33 29.11 -27.45
C GLU A 467 23.14 27.79 -26.71
N ARG A 468 22.32 27.76 -25.66
CA ARG A 468 22.03 26.53 -24.91
C ARG A 468 21.26 25.52 -25.74
N LYS A 469 20.37 25.99 -26.63
CA LYS A 469 19.67 25.14 -27.59
C LYS A 469 20.65 24.55 -28.60
N LYS A 470 21.54 25.37 -29.20
CA LYS A 470 22.60 24.89 -30.11
C LYS A 470 23.51 23.84 -29.47
N GLN A 471 23.86 24.00 -28.19
CA GLN A 471 24.65 23.00 -27.47
C GLN A 471 23.91 21.67 -27.31
N ARG A 472 22.62 21.72 -26.95
CA ARG A 472 21.77 20.52 -26.84
C ARG A 472 21.63 19.80 -28.19
N ASP A 473 21.39 20.56 -29.25
CA ASP A 473 21.23 20.01 -30.60
C ASP A 473 22.55 19.37 -31.07
N SER A 474 23.71 19.98 -30.77
CA SER A 474 25.03 19.40 -31.10
C SER A 474 25.36 18.10 -30.35
N ILE A 475 24.84 17.93 -29.13
CA ILE A 475 25.01 16.70 -28.35
C ILE A 475 24.06 15.61 -28.87
N SER A 476 22.84 15.99 -29.25
CA SER A 476 21.89 15.05 -29.85
C SER A 476 22.41 14.50 -31.18
N GLN A 477 22.94 15.38 -32.03
CA GLN A 477 23.52 15.00 -33.31
C GLN A 477 24.73 14.06 -33.13
N ARG A 478 25.61 14.33 -32.14
CA ARG A 478 26.72 13.43 -31.83
C ARG A 478 26.26 12.05 -31.34
N LYS A 479 25.17 11.98 -30.58
CA LYS A 479 24.61 10.70 -30.12
C LYS A 479 23.99 9.88 -31.25
N GLU A 480 23.39 10.52 -32.24
CA GLU A 480 22.89 9.83 -33.44
C GLU A 480 24.03 9.32 -34.32
N GLU A 481 25.08 10.13 -34.52
CA GLU A 481 26.27 9.75 -35.30
C GLU A 481 27.07 8.62 -34.61
N GLU A 482 27.25 8.67 -33.29
CA GLU A 482 27.94 7.62 -32.52
C GLU A 482 27.08 6.36 -32.33
N GLY A 483 25.74 6.50 -32.28
CA GLY A 483 24.80 5.38 -32.21
C GLY A 483 24.83 4.48 -33.45
N GLY A 484 25.08 5.07 -34.64
CA GLY A 484 25.27 4.31 -35.88
C GLY A 484 26.55 3.46 -35.90
N LEU A 485 27.66 4.00 -35.37
CA LEU A 485 28.94 3.30 -35.29
C LEU A 485 28.91 2.07 -34.35
N MET A 486 28.15 2.13 -33.26
CA MET A 486 27.95 0.98 -32.35
C MET A 486 27.11 -0.12 -32.97
N ALA A 487 26.15 0.23 -33.84
CA ALA A 487 25.36 -0.76 -34.58
C ALA A 487 26.21 -1.50 -35.63
N GLU A 488 27.12 -0.81 -36.32
CA GLU A 488 28.05 -1.42 -37.27
C GLU A 488 29.09 -2.33 -36.58
N LEU A 489 29.58 -1.94 -35.40
CA LEU A 489 30.50 -2.77 -34.60
C LEU A 489 29.83 -4.04 -34.06
N ASN A 490 28.58 -3.97 -33.60
CA ASN A 490 27.83 -5.15 -33.17
C ASN A 490 27.47 -6.08 -34.33
N ALA A 491 27.22 -5.54 -35.53
CA ALA A 491 26.98 -6.36 -36.72
C ALA A 491 28.23 -7.12 -37.17
N GLY A 492 29.43 -6.54 -37.00
CA GLY A 492 30.71 -7.20 -37.31
C GLY A 492 31.13 -8.29 -36.32
N ILE A 493 30.69 -8.23 -35.06
CA ILE A 493 31.00 -9.25 -34.05
C ILE A 493 30.09 -10.49 -34.18
N LEU A 494 28.89 -10.33 -34.74
CA LEU A 494 27.92 -11.41 -34.93
C LEU A 494 28.12 -12.22 -36.23
N SER A 495 29.02 -11.80 -37.13
CA SER A 495 29.25 -12.49 -38.41
C SER A 495 30.36 -13.55 -38.40
N ASP A 496 31.13 -13.68 -37.31
CA ASP A 496 32.18 -14.69 -37.18
C ASP A 496 31.78 -15.79 -36.17
N GLU A 497 31.77 -17.04 -36.64
CA GLU A 497 31.37 -18.28 -35.96
C GLU A 497 32.22 -18.63 -34.72
N LEU A 498 32.16 -17.84 -33.64
CA LEU A 498 32.75 -18.18 -32.35
C LEU A 498 31.67 -18.69 -31.38
N ALA A 499 31.22 -19.92 -31.63
CA ALA A 499 30.37 -20.66 -30.70
C ALA A 499 31.18 -21.04 -29.43
N ALA A 500 31.05 -20.24 -28.37
CA ALA A 500 31.61 -20.55 -27.06
C ALA A 500 30.79 -21.66 -26.39
N GLN A 501 31.31 -22.89 -26.43
CA GLN A 501 30.72 -24.04 -25.74
C GLN A 501 31.00 -23.95 -24.23
N THR A 502 30.04 -23.48 -23.44
CA THR A 502 30.17 -23.44 -21.98
C THR A 502 29.98 -24.84 -21.37
N ARG A 503 31.07 -25.41 -20.85
CA ARG A 503 31.04 -26.58 -19.94
C ARG A 503 30.88 -26.10 -18.50
N GLU A 504 29.84 -26.54 -17.80
CA GLU A 504 29.70 -26.35 -16.35
C GLU A 504 30.83 -27.06 -15.59
N ARG A 505 31.61 -26.31 -14.81
CA ARG A 505 32.48 -26.87 -13.77
C ARG A 505 31.80 -26.76 -12.42
N GLN A 506 31.56 -27.91 -11.81
CA GLN A 506 31.33 -28.02 -10.37
C GLN A 506 32.69 -27.85 -9.69
N GLU A 507 32.91 -26.76 -8.95
CA GLU A 507 33.68 -26.69 -7.68
C GLU A 507 34.08 -25.25 -7.30
N LYS A 508 33.53 -24.81 -6.15
CA LYS A 508 34.13 -24.05 -5.05
C LYS A 508 35.33 -23.10 -5.29
N ILE A 509 35.15 -21.84 -4.84
CA ILE A 509 36.20 -20.84 -4.64
C ILE A 509 37.05 -21.20 -3.39
N PRO A 510 38.39 -21.27 -3.47
CA PRO A 510 39.28 -21.40 -2.31
C PRO A 510 39.59 -20.05 -1.65
N VAL A 511 39.72 -20.08 -0.33
CA VAL A 511 40.11 -18.96 0.55
C VAL A 511 41.59 -19.12 0.87
N GLU A 512 42.37 -18.05 0.73
CA GLU A 512 43.82 -18.03 1.01
C GLU A 512 44.12 -18.22 2.50
N VAL A 513 45.23 -18.90 2.81
CA VAL A 513 45.68 -19.18 4.19
C VAL A 513 47.01 -18.50 4.41
N VAL A 514 47.11 -17.74 5.51
CA VAL A 514 48.37 -17.12 5.96
C VAL A 514 49.17 -18.18 6.70
N LEU A 515 50.40 -18.43 6.25
CA LEU A 515 51.34 -19.35 6.88
C LEU A 515 52.05 -18.67 8.07
N ASP A 516 52.62 -19.47 8.98
CA ASP A 516 53.21 -18.99 10.25
C ASP A 516 54.44 -18.07 10.07
N ASP A 517 55.02 -18.05 8.87
CA ASP A 517 56.11 -17.15 8.46
C ASP A 517 55.61 -15.78 7.94
N GLY A 518 54.30 -15.57 7.89
CA GLY A 518 53.64 -14.33 7.47
C GLY A 518 53.38 -14.25 5.96
N THR A 519 53.71 -15.29 5.19
CA THR A 519 53.45 -15.35 3.75
C THR A 519 52.04 -15.85 3.47
N VAL A 520 51.36 -15.23 2.49
CA VAL A 520 50.03 -15.64 2.04
C VAL A 520 50.21 -16.54 0.83
N ALA A 521 49.96 -17.84 1.00
CA ALA A 521 50.15 -18.82 -0.06
C ALA A 521 48.85 -19.58 -0.32
N HIS A 522 48.60 -19.87 -1.59
CA HIS A 522 47.53 -20.77 -1.96
C HIS A 522 47.91 -22.22 -1.56
N PRO A 523 46.97 -23.09 -1.12
CA PRO A 523 47.28 -24.47 -0.76
C PRO A 523 47.91 -25.30 -1.91
N SER A 524 47.86 -24.79 -3.15
CA SER A 524 48.48 -25.39 -4.32
C SER A 524 49.97 -25.01 -4.51
N GLY A 525 50.57 -24.26 -3.59
CA GLY A 525 51.99 -23.88 -3.63
C GLY A 525 52.36 -22.84 -4.69
N PHE A 526 51.37 -22.09 -5.19
CA PHE A 526 51.60 -20.99 -6.13
C PHE A 526 51.68 -19.66 -5.35
N GLU A 527 52.84 -19.00 -5.41
CA GLU A 527 53.05 -17.65 -4.88
C GLU A 527 52.83 -16.62 -6.01
N PRO A 528 51.73 -15.85 -5.99
CA PRO A 528 51.55 -14.76 -6.95
C PRO A 528 52.58 -13.64 -6.67
N PRO A 529 53.16 -13.01 -7.71
CA PRO A 529 54.29 -12.07 -7.57
C PRO A 529 53.95 -10.71 -6.91
N THR A 530 52.72 -10.51 -6.43
CA THR A 530 52.31 -9.29 -5.71
C THR A 530 51.18 -9.62 -4.73
N PRO A 531 51.38 -9.48 -3.40
CA PRO A 531 50.32 -9.70 -2.42
C PRO A 531 49.27 -8.58 -2.49
N GLU A 532 48.00 -8.95 -2.25
CA GLU A 532 46.81 -8.08 -2.39
C GLU A 532 46.87 -6.80 -1.52
N THR A 533 47.76 -6.76 -0.51
CA THR A 533 47.97 -5.61 0.38
C THR A 533 48.63 -4.39 -0.27
N ASP A 534 49.25 -4.53 -1.44
CA ASP A 534 49.89 -3.41 -2.16
C ASP A 534 48.93 -2.63 -3.09
N PHE A 535 47.71 -3.10 -3.28
CA PHE A 535 46.74 -2.42 -4.15
C PHE A 535 45.91 -1.33 -3.44
N HIS A 536 45.98 -1.21 -2.10
CA HIS A 536 45.21 -0.19 -1.35
C HIS A 536 45.94 0.37 -0.09
N PRO A 537 46.69 1.48 -0.21
CA PRO A 537 47.50 2.04 0.90
C PRO A 537 46.72 2.81 1.99
N VAL A 538 45.39 2.78 2.01
CA VAL A 538 44.58 3.55 3.00
C VAL A 538 44.06 2.67 4.16
N ALA A 539 44.32 1.36 4.13
CA ALA A 539 43.85 0.43 5.16
C ALA A 539 44.90 0.03 6.22
N ALA A 540 46.14 0.50 6.13
CA ALA A 540 47.17 0.19 7.13
C ALA A 540 47.23 1.29 8.22
N LYS A 541 46.70 0.98 9.41
CA LYS A 541 46.95 1.79 10.62
C LYS A 541 48.12 1.19 11.39
N SER A 542 49.23 1.93 11.48
CA SER A 542 50.32 1.65 12.41
C SER A 542 49.99 2.17 13.80
N GLY A 543 50.23 1.34 14.82
CA GLY A 543 50.10 1.70 16.23
C GLY A 543 51.36 2.39 16.73
N ASP A 544 51.28 3.70 16.97
CA ASP A 544 51.96 4.41 18.07
C ASP A 544 51.87 5.92 17.80
N ALA A 545 51.03 6.63 18.56
CA ALA A 545 51.29 8.02 18.99
C ALA A 545 50.17 8.54 19.91
N VAL A 546 50.62 9.22 20.96
CA VAL A 546 49.91 9.68 22.15
C VAL A 546 49.05 10.94 21.89
N LYS A 547 47.84 10.97 22.47
CA LYS A 547 46.94 12.14 22.52
C LYS A 547 47.19 12.97 23.78
N GLN A 548 46.97 14.29 23.73
CA GLN A 548 46.38 15.13 24.79
C GLN A 548 46.27 16.63 24.34
N PRO A 549 45.53 17.55 25.01
CA PRO A 549 44.07 17.59 25.35
C PRO A 549 43.41 19.01 25.18
N TRP A 550 42.21 19.22 25.77
CA TRP A 550 41.45 20.48 26.10
C TRP A 550 40.42 21.00 25.07
N ILE A 551 39.19 21.49 25.36
CA ILE A 551 38.27 21.56 26.52
C ILE A 551 36.82 21.85 25.99
N GLU A 552 35.84 21.34 26.74
CA GLU A 552 34.41 21.66 27.07
C GLU A 552 33.44 22.62 26.31
N VAL A 553 32.14 22.30 26.49
CA VAL A 553 30.91 23.16 26.64
C VAL A 553 29.78 23.12 25.55
N LEU A 554 28.73 22.33 25.87
CA LEU A 554 27.24 22.49 25.80
C LEU A 554 26.44 22.96 24.53
N ASP A 555 25.55 22.04 24.10
CA ASP A 555 24.08 22.14 23.88
C ASP A 555 23.34 22.60 22.57
N LYS A 556 22.39 21.69 22.20
CA LYS A 556 21.05 21.83 21.56
C LYS A 556 20.85 21.80 20.01
N LYS A 557 19.84 20.99 19.63
CA LYS A 557 19.29 20.58 18.32
C LYS A 557 18.03 21.43 17.98
N PRO A 558 17.49 21.50 16.74
CA PRO A 558 16.81 20.35 16.10
C PRO A 558 16.90 20.26 14.57
N GLY A 559 16.53 19.09 14.05
CA GLY A 559 16.51 18.77 12.62
C GLY A 559 15.13 18.31 12.16
N GLU A 560 14.70 18.87 11.03
CA GLU A 560 13.63 18.39 10.17
C GLU A 560 14.10 18.53 8.72
N SER A 561 14.16 17.41 8.00
CA SER A 561 14.12 17.39 6.53
C SER A 561 13.94 15.95 6.08
N ARG A 562 12.69 15.58 5.81
CA ARG A 562 12.34 14.45 4.94
C ARG A 562 11.65 15.02 3.71
N GLY A 563 12.21 14.67 2.55
CA GLY A 563 11.83 15.21 1.24
C GLY A 563 10.43 14.77 0.83
N PHE A 564 9.69 15.72 0.25
CA PHE A 564 8.41 15.53 -0.41
C PHE A 564 8.61 15.06 -1.86
N HIS A 565 7.80 14.09 -2.30
CA HIS A 565 7.63 13.74 -3.71
C HIS A 565 6.41 14.50 -4.26
N SER A 566 6.65 15.36 -5.26
CA SER A 566 5.68 16.27 -5.87
C SER A 566 5.07 15.69 -7.15
N SER A 567 4.15 14.73 -7.00
CA SER A 567 3.27 14.30 -8.09
C SER A 567 1.89 13.94 -7.55
N ALA A 568 1.23 14.95 -6.98
CA ALA A 568 -0.19 14.93 -6.69
C ALA A 568 -0.75 16.28 -7.13
N VAL A 569 -1.82 16.22 -7.93
CA VAL A 569 -2.78 17.29 -8.26
C VAL A 569 -2.38 18.67 -7.73
N ALA A 570 -1.87 19.53 -8.62
CA ALA A 570 -1.72 20.95 -8.34
C ALA A 570 -3.11 21.59 -8.17
N ARG A 571 -3.72 21.42 -7.00
CA ARG A 571 -4.54 22.47 -6.40
C ARG A 571 -3.58 23.32 -5.59
N ALA A 572 -3.67 24.63 -5.77
CA ALA A 572 -2.85 25.60 -5.07
C ALA A 572 -3.11 25.51 -3.57
N THR A 573 -2.43 24.61 -2.86
CA THR A 573 -1.93 24.99 -1.53
C THR A 573 -1.05 26.20 -1.79
N GLU A 574 -1.34 27.30 -1.09
CA GLU A 574 -0.65 28.57 -1.31
C GLU A 574 0.86 28.32 -1.35
N VAL A 575 1.43 28.28 -2.56
CA VAL A 575 2.88 28.23 -2.72
C VAL A 575 3.33 29.49 -2.01
N PRO A 576 4.10 29.39 -0.91
CA PRO A 576 4.45 30.56 -0.12
C PRO A 576 5.04 31.57 -1.09
N LEU A 577 4.35 32.69 -1.25
CA LEU A 577 4.66 33.70 -2.27
C LEU A 577 6.16 33.91 -2.26
N THR A 578 6.80 33.72 -3.42
CA THR A 578 8.23 33.95 -3.55
C THR A 578 8.55 35.36 -3.01
N PRO A 579 9.74 35.61 -2.44
CA PRO A 579 10.08 36.94 -1.90
C PRO A 579 9.80 38.08 -2.89
N LEU A 580 9.95 37.80 -4.19
CA LEU A 580 9.63 38.72 -5.28
C LEU A 580 8.11 38.95 -5.45
N GLN A 581 7.29 37.90 -5.42
CA GLN A 581 5.82 38.05 -5.42
C GLN A 581 5.29 38.75 -4.16
N ARG A 582 5.92 38.54 -3.00
CA ARG A 582 5.62 39.30 -1.77
C ARG A 582 5.98 40.78 -1.92
N ALA A 583 7.13 41.09 -2.50
CA ALA A 583 7.55 42.47 -2.76
C ALA A 583 6.65 43.16 -3.79
N LEU A 584 6.21 42.44 -4.84
CA LEU A 584 5.28 42.95 -5.85
C LEU A 584 3.86 43.14 -5.28
N LYS A 585 3.39 42.23 -4.41
CA LYS A 585 2.14 42.39 -3.66
C LYS A 585 2.20 43.58 -2.70
N ALA A 586 3.31 43.76 -1.98
CA ALA A 586 3.51 44.91 -1.09
C ALA A 586 3.59 46.26 -1.83
N LYS A 587 4.00 46.24 -3.11
CA LYS A 587 4.04 47.42 -3.98
C LYS A 587 2.72 47.69 -4.73
N GLY A 588 1.67 46.89 -4.51
CA GLY A 588 0.39 47.02 -5.24
C GLY A 588 0.50 46.73 -6.74
N LEU A 589 1.59 46.09 -7.19
CA LEU A 589 1.81 45.75 -8.61
C LEU A 589 1.27 44.35 -8.97
N LEU A 590 1.05 43.51 -7.96
CA LEU A 590 0.19 42.34 -8.04
C LEU A 590 -1.14 42.71 -7.37
N GLU A 591 -1.96 43.50 -8.07
CA GLU A 591 -3.40 43.41 -7.85
C GLU A 591 -3.75 41.93 -8.11
N PRO A 592 -4.30 41.19 -7.13
CA PRO A 592 -4.82 39.88 -7.42
C PRO A 592 -5.83 40.11 -8.53
N THR A 593 -5.56 39.60 -9.74
CA THR A 593 -6.56 39.57 -10.80
C THR A 593 -7.79 38.91 -10.20
N GLU A 594 -8.77 39.71 -9.77
CA GLU A 594 -9.98 39.25 -9.08
C GLU A 594 -10.63 38.17 -9.96
N THR A 595 -10.45 38.23 -11.27
CA THR A 595 -10.85 37.24 -12.28
C THR A 595 -10.33 35.81 -12.09
N MET A 596 -9.19 35.57 -11.41
CA MET A 596 -8.70 34.19 -11.19
C MET A 596 -9.03 33.63 -9.79
N LEU A 597 -9.22 34.48 -8.78
CA LEU A 597 -9.68 34.07 -7.44
C LEU A 597 -11.22 34.10 -7.31
N ALA A 598 -11.93 34.81 -8.19
CA ALA A 598 -13.38 34.98 -8.13
C ALA A 598 -14.22 33.73 -8.46
N GLN A 599 -13.62 32.57 -8.73
CA GLN A 599 -14.41 31.36 -8.98
C GLN A 599 -13.78 30.12 -8.37
N ASP A 600 -13.34 30.17 -7.09
CA ASP A 600 -13.35 28.91 -6.35
C ASP A 600 -14.82 28.48 -6.20
N PRO A 601 -15.27 27.39 -6.85
CA PRO A 601 -16.66 26.95 -6.74
C PRO A 601 -16.96 26.36 -5.36
N VAL A 602 -15.97 26.21 -4.48
CA VAL A 602 -16.11 25.53 -3.19
C VAL A 602 -17.00 26.30 -2.21
N PRO A 603 -16.77 27.59 -1.86
CA PRO A 603 -17.62 28.31 -0.91
C PRO A 603 -19.13 28.31 -1.24
N PRO A 604 -19.56 28.60 -2.49
CA PRO A 604 -20.99 28.56 -2.82
C PRO A 604 -21.56 27.14 -2.80
N ARG A 605 -20.75 26.11 -3.11
CA ARG A 605 -21.18 24.70 -2.98
C ARG A 605 -21.39 24.33 -1.52
N ARG A 606 -20.45 24.67 -0.64
CA ARG A 606 -20.56 24.44 0.81
C ARG A 606 -21.83 25.09 1.37
N ALA A 607 -22.08 26.35 1.02
CA ALA A 607 -23.30 27.05 1.42
C ALA A 607 -24.58 26.34 0.96
N ALA A 608 -24.55 25.64 -0.18
CA ALA A 608 -25.70 24.91 -0.71
C ALA A 608 -25.91 23.54 -0.02
N TYR A 609 -24.86 22.76 0.23
CA TYR A 609 -25.02 21.41 0.77
C TYR A 609 -25.02 21.33 2.30
N LEU A 610 -24.29 22.21 3.02
CA LEU A 610 -24.20 22.14 4.48
C LEU A 610 -25.58 22.15 5.18
N PRO A 611 -26.58 22.94 4.75
CA PRO A 611 -27.92 22.90 5.33
C PRO A 611 -28.69 21.59 5.09
N THR A 612 -28.27 20.79 4.11
CA THR A 612 -28.90 19.49 3.81
C THR A 612 -28.34 18.35 4.65
N LEU A 613 -27.14 18.53 5.23
CA LEU A 613 -26.45 17.49 5.99
C LEU A 613 -27.16 17.03 7.27
N PRO A 614 -28.03 17.80 7.95
CA PRO A 614 -28.82 17.29 9.08
C PRO A 614 -30.01 16.41 8.66
N SER A 615 -30.52 16.55 7.42
CA SER A 615 -31.66 15.77 6.93
C SER A 615 -31.22 14.58 6.08
N ALA A 616 -30.12 14.73 5.33
CA ALA A 616 -29.56 13.69 4.47
C ALA A 616 -28.03 13.67 4.63
N PRO A 617 -27.47 12.70 5.39
CA PRO A 617 -26.02 12.62 5.57
C PRO A 617 -25.35 12.35 4.23
N PHE A 618 -24.23 13.02 3.99
CA PHE A 618 -23.33 12.67 2.90
C PHE A 618 -22.59 11.37 3.21
N TRP A 619 -21.93 11.27 4.36
CA TRP A 619 -21.24 10.06 4.81
C TRP A 619 -22.20 9.16 5.58
N ARG A 620 -22.36 7.92 5.12
CA ARG A 620 -23.26 6.94 5.73
C ARG A 620 -22.52 5.66 6.10
N PRO A 621 -22.79 5.05 7.25
CA PRO A 621 -22.17 3.79 7.63
C PRO A 621 -22.71 2.66 6.74
N LEU A 622 -21.82 2.02 5.97
CA LEU A 622 -22.15 0.85 5.16
C LEU A 622 -22.01 -0.44 5.99
N LEU A 623 -20.90 -0.56 6.72
CA LEU A 623 -20.62 -1.71 7.58
C LEU A 623 -19.87 -1.25 8.84
N THR A 624 -20.22 -1.81 9.98
CA THR A 624 -19.52 -1.58 11.25
C THR A 624 -19.23 -2.90 11.94
N VAL A 625 -18.07 -3.01 12.58
CA VAL A 625 -17.62 -4.21 13.29
C VAL A 625 -17.04 -3.77 14.64
N THR A 626 -17.73 -4.13 15.72
CA THR A 626 -17.33 -3.82 17.09
C THR A 626 -16.59 -4.99 17.70
N LEU A 627 -15.38 -4.71 18.20
CA LEU A 627 -14.45 -5.66 18.78
C LEU A 627 -14.12 -5.25 20.21
N ALA A 628 -13.83 -6.22 21.08
CA ALA A 628 -13.64 -5.97 22.51
C ALA A 628 -12.42 -5.10 22.84
N THR A 629 -11.44 -4.98 21.93
CA THR A 629 -10.18 -4.27 22.21
C THR A 629 -9.70 -3.44 21.01
N ARG A 630 -8.95 -2.37 21.29
CA ARG A 630 -8.33 -1.50 20.28
C ARG A 630 -7.29 -2.22 19.41
N PRO A 631 -6.42 -3.11 19.94
CA PRO A 631 -5.50 -3.88 19.09
C PRO A 631 -6.21 -4.76 18.05
N LEU A 632 -7.35 -5.37 18.39
CA LEU A 632 -8.17 -6.13 17.44
C LEU A 632 -8.76 -5.19 16.36
N ALA A 633 -9.38 -4.09 16.78
CA ALA A 633 -9.99 -3.12 15.87
C ALA A 633 -8.97 -2.51 14.90
N ASN A 634 -7.81 -2.07 15.40
CA ASN A 634 -6.73 -1.52 14.57
C ASN A 634 -6.12 -2.57 13.63
N SER A 635 -6.16 -3.86 13.98
CA SER A 635 -5.71 -4.93 13.08
C SER A 635 -6.71 -5.17 11.96
N LEU A 636 -8.02 -5.17 12.28
CA LEU A 636 -9.10 -5.28 11.29
C LEU A 636 -9.09 -4.09 10.32
N GLU A 637 -9.03 -2.86 10.82
CA GLU A 637 -8.95 -1.63 10.02
C GLU A 637 -7.77 -1.66 9.06
N ARG A 638 -6.57 -1.95 9.57
CA ARG A 638 -5.37 -2.02 8.73
C ARG A 638 -5.48 -3.08 7.63
N LEU A 639 -5.99 -4.27 7.96
CA LEU A 639 -6.09 -5.39 7.02
C LEU A 639 -7.25 -5.26 6.03
N SER A 640 -8.22 -4.37 6.29
CA SER A 640 -9.35 -4.09 5.41
C SER A 640 -9.08 -2.98 4.40
N GLN A 641 -7.95 -2.27 4.48
CA GLN A 641 -7.57 -1.27 3.46
C GLN A 641 -7.20 -1.87 2.10
N GLY A 642 -6.94 -3.19 2.03
CA GLY A 642 -6.62 -3.89 0.79
C GLY A 642 -6.89 -5.39 0.86
N LEU A 643 -6.59 -6.07 -0.23
CA LEU A 643 -6.71 -7.53 -0.32
C LEU A 643 -5.69 -8.24 0.58
N ALA A 644 -5.80 -9.56 0.73
CA ALA A 644 -4.97 -10.37 1.65
C ALA A 644 -3.45 -10.16 1.50
N ARG A 645 -2.98 -9.81 0.30
CA ARG A 645 -1.56 -9.54 0.00
C ARG A 645 -1.17 -8.07 0.05
N GLY A 646 -2.05 -7.20 0.54
CA GLY A 646 -1.87 -5.74 0.54
C GLY A 646 -2.05 -5.10 -0.84
N VAL A 647 -2.61 -5.83 -1.80
CA VAL A 647 -2.93 -5.28 -3.13
C VAL A 647 -4.13 -4.33 -2.99
N PRO A 648 -4.06 -3.10 -3.51
CA PRO A 648 -5.20 -2.18 -3.51
C PRO A 648 -6.38 -2.77 -4.29
N TYR A 649 -7.60 -2.53 -3.82
CA TYR A 649 -8.82 -3.11 -4.41
C TYR A 649 -9.00 -2.81 -5.90
N TYR A 650 -8.72 -1.57 -6.31
CA TYR A 650 -8.91 -1.16 -7.71
C TYR A 650 -8.00 -1.95 -8.68
N VAL A 651 -6.84 -2.44 -8.22
CA VAL A 651 -5.92 -3.25 -9.04
C VAL A 651 -6.51 -4.61 -9.39
N ALA A 652 -7.39 -5.14 -8.53
CA ALA A 652 -8.03 -6.44 -8.75
C ALA A 652 -9.26 -6.38 -9.67
N ILE A 653 -9.72 -5.18 -10.02
CA ILE A 653 -10.81 -4.99 -10.98
C ILE A 653 -10.22 -4.92 -12.38
N GLU A 654 -10.83 -5.59 -13.36
CA GLU A 654 -10.39 -5.56 -14.76
C GLU A 654 -10.46 -4.15 -15.35
N GLU A 655 -9.57 -3.82 -16.28
CA GLU A 655 -9.44 -2.46 -16.81
C GLU A 655 -10.69 -1.96 -17.54
N ASP A 656 -11.43 -2.85 -18.22
CA ASP A 656 -12.66 -2.48 -18.90
C ASP A 656 -13.79 -2.18 -17.92
N GLU A 657 -13.82 -2.89 -16.79
CA GLU A 657 -14.78 -2.63 -15.72
C GLU A 657 -14.46 -1.35 -14.95
N ARG A 658 -13.17 -0.98 -14.86
CA ARG A 658 -12.73 0.35 -14.37
C ARG A 658 -13.11 1.48 -15.33
N LYS A 659 -13.70 1.22 -16.50
CA LYS A 659 -14.23 2.24 -17.42
C LYS A 659 -15.74 2.42 -17.30
N ASP A 660 -16.46 1.46 -16.70
CA ASP A 660 -17.87 1.60 -16.35
C ASP A 660 -18.07 2.06 -14.89
N PHE A 661 -18.77 3.18 -14.71
CA PHE A 661 -19.04 3.76 -13.40
C PHE A 661 -19.86 2.82 -12.50
N ALA A 662 -20.88 2.16 -13.06
CA ALA A 662 -21.81 1.35 -12.27
C ALA A 662 -21.14 0.04 -11.81
N SER A 663 -20.47 -0.65 -12.73
CA SER A 663 -19.71 -1.87 -12.45
C SER A 663 -18.57 -1.60 -11.47
N TYR A 664 -17.72 -0.59 -11.72
CA TYR A 664 -16.58 -0.27 -10.86
C TYR A 664 -16.97 -0.03 -9.41
N ASN A 665 -17.98 0.81 -9.17
CA ASN A 665 -18.39 1.19 -7.82
C ASN A 665 -18.99 0.01 -7.05
N SER A 666 -19.79 -0.82 -7.72
CA SER A 666 -20.39 -2.02 -7.14
C SER A 666 -19.32 -3.07 -6.80
N ARG A 667 -18.35 -3.30 -7.70
CA ARG A 667 -17.24 -4.23 -7.47
C ARG A 667 -16.31 -3.77 -6.36
N MET A 668 -15.94 -2.50 -6.33
CA MET A 668 -15.15 -1.93 -5.24
C MET A 668 -15.82 -2.11 -3.87
N ARG A 669 -17.14 -1.85 -3.81
CA ARG A 669 -17.93 -2.07 -2.59
C ARG A 669 -17.91 -3.53 -2.17
N ASN A 670 -18.21 -4.44 -3.09
CA ASN A 670 -18.27 -5.88 -2.81
C ASN A 670 -16.91 -6.44 -2.39
N LEU A 671 -15.81 -6.02 -3.02
CA LEU A 671 -14.46 -6.42 -2.61
C LEU A 671 -14.14 -6.01 -1.17
N GLN A 672 -14.53 -4.79 -0.77
CA GLN A 672 -14.35 -4.30 0.60
C GLN A 672 -15.24 -5.04 1.61
N LEU A 673 -16.52 -5.21 1.30
CA LEU A 673 -17.46 -5.96 2.13
C LEU A 673 -17.00 -7.40 2.33
N ASN A 674 -16.66 -8.11 1.25
CA ASN A 674 -16.16 -9.47 1.31
C ASN A 674 -14.86 -9.56 2.12
N ARG A 675 -13.96 -8.58 1.98
CA ARG A 675 -12.71 -8.55 2.75
C ARG A 675 -12.97 -8.35 4.25
N MET A 676 -13.83 -7.40 4.62
CA MET A 676 -14.19 -7.18 6.02
C MET A 676 -14.95 -8.39 6.60
N GLN A 677 -15.86 -8.98 5.84
CA GLN A 677 -16.58 -10.20 6.24
C GLN A 677 -15.60 -11.35 6.53
N HIS A 678 -14.67 -11.61 5.60
CA HIS A 678 -13.67 -12.65 5.76
C HIS A 678 -12.80 -12.43 7.02
N LEU A 679 -12.31 -11.20 7.23
CA LEU A 679 -11.50 -10.87 8.41
C LEU A 679 -12.30 -11.01 9.71
N THR A 680 -13.56 -10.56 9.73
CA THR A 680 -14.46 -10.69 10.87
C THR A 680 -14.70 -12.17 11.22
N ARG A 681 -14.93 -13.02 10.22
CA ARG A 681 -15.03 -14.48 10.40
C ARG A 681 -13.76 -15.06 11.02
N GLU A 682 -12.58 -14.73 10.49
CA GLU A 682 -11.31 -15.23 11.03
C GLU A 682 -11.05 -14.75 12.47
N ILE A 683 -11.42 -13.51 12.79
CA ILE A 683 -11.37 -12.99 14.16
C ILE A 683 -12.32 -13.76 15.07
N ALA A 684 -13.58 -13.93 14.68
CA ALA A 684 -14.59 -14.61 15.49
C ALA A 684 -14.21 -16.09 15.75
N ARG A 685 -13.74 -16.81 14.71
CA ARG A 685 -13.23 -18.18 14.85
C ARG A 685 -12.08 -18.28 15.85
N ARG A 686 -11.10 -17.37 15.78
CA ARG A 686 -9.96 -17.35 16.69
C ARG A 686 -10.34 -16.95 18.11
N LEU A 687 -11.29 -16.04 18.28
CA LEU A 687 -11.85 -15.72 19.60
C LEU A 687 -12.65 -16.90 20.18
N GLY A 688 -13.27 -17.71 19.32
CA GLY A 688 -13.87 -19.00 19.68
C GLY A 688 -12.87 -20.11 20.03
N GLY A 689 -11.55 -19.86 19.86
CA GLY A 689 -10.49 -20.81 20.19
C GLY A 689 -9.96 -21.64 19.02
N MET A 690 -10.49 -21.43 17.80
CA MET A 690 -9.97 -22.11 16.61
C MET A 690 -8.49 -21.77 16.39
N HIS A 691 -7.69 -22.78 16.02
CA HIS A 691 -6.23 -22.68 15.90
C HIS A 691 -5.49 -22.21 17.17
N GLY A 692 -6.07 -22.43 18.36
CA GLY A 692 -5.52 -21.93 19.63
C GLY A 692 -5.81 -20.46 19.90
N GLY A 693 -6.56 -19.80 19.01
CA GLY A 693 -6.93 -18.39 19.06
C GLY A 693 -5.77 -17.40 18.92
N PHE A 694 -5.93 -16.20 19.47
CA PHE A 694 -4.89 -15.18 19.44
C PHE A 694 -3.89 -15.36 20.58
N VAL A 695 -2.66 -15.74 20.23
CA VAL A 695 -1.54 -15.79 21.17
C VAL A 695 -1.16 -14.37 21.58
N GLY A 696 -1.01 -14.14 22.90
CA GLY A 696 -0.61 -12.86 23.47
C GLY A 696 -1.73 -11.82 23.60
N ILE A 697 -2.96 -12.12 23.17
CA ILE A 697 -4.09 -11.19 23.29
C ILE A 697 -4.43 -10.91 24.76
N ARG A 698 -4.76 -9.65 25.05
CA ARG A 698 -5.18 -9.18 26.37
C ARG A 698 -6.59 -8.61 26.32
N PHE A 699 -7.30 -8.67 27.45
CA PHE A 699 -8.62 -8.04 27.59
C PHE A 699 -8.69 -7.08 28.79
N SER A 700 -7.57 -6.92 29.49
CA SER A 700 -7.32 -5.88 30.48
C SER A 700 -5.84 -5.52 30.42
N ALA A 701 -5.45 -4.31 30.85
CA ALA A 701 -4.04 -3.94 30.85
C ALA A 701 -3.21 -4.76 31.85
N ARG A 702 -3.87 -5.37 32.85
CA ARG A 702 -3.24 -6.20 33.87
C ARG A 702 -3.01 -7.63 33.40
N ASP A 703 -3.70 -8.06 32.34
CA ASP A 703 -3.53 -9.39 31.77
C ASP A 703 -2.11 -9.49 31.19
N LYS A 704 -1.41 -10.60 31.49
CA LYS A 704 -0.11 -10.87 30.86
C LYS A 704 -0.23 -11.06 29.35
N GLY A 705 -1.36 -11.62 28.92
CA GLY A 705 -1.68 -12.00 27.56
C GLY A 705 -1.84 -13.52 27.44
N ARG A 706 -2.77 -13.96 26.59
CA ARG A 706 -3.12 -15.37 26.45
C ARG A 706 -1.93 -16.22 26.02
N ALA A 707 -1.79 -17.40 26.61
CA ALA A 707 -0.71 -18.38 26.40
C ALA A 707 0.68 -17.96 26.93
N ILE A 708 0.86 -16.76 27.46
CA ILE A 708 2.10 -16.36 28.13
C ILE A 708 2.12 -17.03 29.51
N ASP A 709 3.18 -17.81 29.80
CA ASP A 709 3.28 -18.67 30.99
C ASP A 709 2.15 -19.71 31.13
N GLY A 710 1.47 -20.07 30.03
CA GLY A 710 0.33 -20.98 30.04
C GLY A 710 -1.00 -20.35 30.50
N ASP A 711 -1.02 -19.05 30.79
CA ASP A 711 -2.19 -18.33 31.30
C ASP A 711 -3.31 -18.21 30.24
N GLY A 712 -4.55 -18.53 30.62
CA GLY A 712 -5.74 -18.40 29.76
C GLY A 712 -5.77 -19.25 28.49
N LEU A 713 -4.87 -20.24 28.34
CA LEU A 713 -4.88 -21.14 27.19
C LEU A 713 -5.96 -22.23 27.33
N ALA A 714 -6.10 -22.77 28.54
CA ALA A 714 -7.07 -23.82 28.85
C ALA A 714 -8.51 -23.29 28.92
N ASP A 715 -8.69 -22.07 29.41
CA ASP A 715 -10.01 -21.48 29.60
C ASP A 715 -10.52 -20.82 28.30
N PRO A 716 -11.80 -21.01 27.95
CA PRO A 716 -12.39 -20.29 26.84
C PRO A 716 -12.47 -18.79 27.17
N ILE A 717 -12.29 -17.95 26.13
CA ILE A 717 -12.45 -16.50 26.29
C ILE A 717 -13.89 -16.21 26.73
N PRO A 718 -14.12 -15.38 27.78
CA PRO A 718 -15.46 -15.06 28.25
C PRO A 718 -16.37 -14.56 27.12
N LYS A 719 -17.65 -14.94 27.16
CA LYS A 719 -18.60 -14.67 26.06
C LYS A 719 -18.66 -13.19 25.66
N GLU A 720 -18.63 -12.30 26.64
CA GLU A 720 -18.66 -10.85 26.43
C GLU A 720 -17.43 -10.34 25.68
N LYS A 721 -16.26 -10.96 25.90
CA LYS A 721 -14.98 -10.57 25.31
C LYS A 721 -14.76 -11.16 23.91
N ARG A 722 -15.41 -12.29 23.59
CA ARG A 722 -15.36 -12.92 22.25
C ARG A 722 -16.48 -12.44 21.31
N MET A 723 -17.49 -11.74 21.82
CA MET A 723 -18.60 -11.23 21.02
C MET A 723 -18.12 -10.19 20.01
N VAL A 724 -18.36 -10.44 18.73
CA VAL A 724 -18.14 -9.53 17.62
C VAL A 724 -19.48 -9.02 17.14
N LYS A 725 -19.71 -7.71 17.26
CA LYS A 725 -20.99 -7.11 16.85
C LYS A 725 -20.86 -6.50 15.46
N VAL A 726 -21.71 -6.90 14.53
CA VAL A 726 -21.69 -6.48 13.12
C VAL A 726 -22.94 -5.65 12.81
N GLY A 727 -22.75 -4.38 12.51
CA GLY A 727 -23.81 -3.49 12.06
C GLY A 727 -23.79 -3.30 10.54
N VAL A 728 -24.92 -3.48 9.87
CA VAL A 728 -25.06 -3.29 8.42
C VAL A 728 -25.98 -2.09 8.14
N GLY A 729 -25.54 -1.16 7.30
CA GLY A 729 -26.33 0.03 6.93
C GLY A 729 -27.63 -0.36 6.21
N GLU A 730 -28.79 -0.08 6.80
CA GLU A 730 -30.11 -0.47 6.23
C GLU A 730 -30.49 0.30 4.96
N TRP A 731 -29.84 1.43 4.71
CA TRP A 731 -29.97 2.16 3.45
C TRP A 731 -29.37 1.40 2.26
N TYR A 732 -28.52 0.39 2.51
CA TYR A 732 -27.91 -0.42 1.46
C TYR A 732 -28.94 -1.42 0.91
N PRO A 733 -29.19 -1.47 -0.41
CA PRO A 733 -30.21 -2.35 -0.98
C PRO A 733 -30.05 -3.83 -0.65
N TYR A 734 -28.80 -4.29 -0.47
CA TYR A 734 -28.47 -5.67 -0.14
C TYR A 734 -28.12 -5.85 1.35
N ALA A 735 -28.65 -4.99 2.23
CA ALA A 735 -28.36 -5.07 3.67
C ALA A 735 -28.74 -6.43 4.25
N GLU A 736 -29.92 -6.95 3.93
CA GLU A 736 -30.38 -8.27 4.43
C GLU A 736 -29.50 -9.41 3.94
N GLU A 737 -29.12 -9.42 2.66
CA GLU A 737 -28.18 -10.43 2.13
C GLU A 737 -26.83 -10.38 2.85
N VAL A 738 -26.30 -9.18 3.15
CA VAL A 738 -25.06 -9.04 3.91
C VAL A 738 -25.22 -9.55 5.34
N LYS A 739 -26.33 -9.24 6.02
CA LYS A 739 -26.63 -9.76 7.37
C LYS A 739 -26.71 -11.29 7.36
N GLU A 740 -27.45 -11.87 6.41
CA GLU A 740 -27.58 -13.32 6.23
C GLU A 740 -26.23 -13.99 5.96
N ARG A 741 -25.37 -13.38 5.15
CA ARG A 741 -24.02 -13.89 4.89
C ARG A 741 -23.18 -14.01 6.16
N PHE A 742 -23.22 -13.02 7.05
CA PHE A 742 -22.54 -13.09 8.35
C PHE A 742 -23.11 -14.19 9.25
N LEU A 743 -24.44 -14.32 9.30
CA LEU A 743 -25.09 -15.37 10.09
C LEU A 743 -24.77 -16.77 9.55
N ARG A 744 -24.80 -16.95 8.23
CA ARG A 744 -24.43 -18.20 7.56
C ARG A 744 -22.97 -18.56 7.82
N ASP A 745 -22.05 -17.62 7.66
CA ASP A 745 -20.63 -17.80 7.97
C ASP A 745 -20.42 -18.23 9.44
N ALA A 746 -21.21 -17.68 10.37
CA ALA A 746 -21.15 -17.99 11.80
C ALA A 746 -21.65 -19.41 12.09
N GLN A 747 -22.75 -19.81 11.44
CA GLN A 747 -23.29 -21.16 11.51
C GLN A 747 -22.32 -22.19 10.92
N GLU A 748 -21.82 -21.97 9.71
CA GLU A 748 -20.89 -22.87 9.02
C GLU A 748 -19.57 -23.04 9.78
N GLY A 749 -19.11 -22.02 10.49
CA GLY A 749 -17.89 -22.12 11.30
C GLY A 749 -18.09 -22.48 12.77
N GLY A 750 -19.34 -22.68 13.23
CA GLY A 750 -19.62 -23.02 14.63
C GLY A 750 -19.27 -21.93 15.64
N TYR A 751 -19.44 -20.65 15.27
CA TYR A 751 -19.18 -19.50 16.15
C TYR A 751 -20.38 -18.54 16.23
N GLU A 752 -21.59 -19.07 16.07
CA GLU A 752 -22.87 -18.34 16.20
C GLU A 752 -22.98 -17.59 17.53
N ASP A 753 -22.44 -18.14 18.61
CA ASP A 753 -22.45 -17.54 19.94
C ASP A 753 -21.45 -16.40 20.13
N CYS A 754 -20.61 -16.15 19.12
CA CYS A 754 -19.58 -15.10 19.07
C CYS A 754 -19.96 -13.96 18.13
N ILE A 755 -21.08 -14.02 17.40
CA ILE A 755 -21.51 -12.96 16.48
C ILE A 755 -22.89 -12.43 16.85
N GLU A 756 -23.02 -11.10 16.86
CA GLU A 756 -24.31 -10.39 16.90
C GLU A 756 -24.45 -9.54 15.65
N VAL A 757 -25.45 -9.77 14.81
CA VAL A 757 -25.70 -8.98 13.59
C VAL A 757 -26.93 -8.09 13.78
N PHE A 758 -26.85 -6.81 13.40
CA PHE A 758 -27.95 -5.86 13.46
C PHE A 758 -27.92 -4.82 12.33
N GLY A 759 -29.00 -4.06 12.17
CA GLY A 759 -29.08 -2.95 11.22
C GLY A 759 -28.62 -1.61 11.82
N VAL A 760 -28.09 -0.74 10.97
CA VAL A 760 -27.63 0.61 11.32
C VAL A 760 -28.29 1.62 10.37
N ASP A 761 -28.79 2.72 10.91
CA ASP A 761 -29.40 3.78 10.12
C ASP A 761 -28.33 4.64 9.40
N GLU A 762 -28.76 5.64 8.62
CA GLU A 762 -27.83 6.53 7.91
C GLU A 762 -26.97 7.42 8.85
N TRP A 763 -27.31 7.47 10.14
CA TRP A 763 -26.66 8.28 11.17
C TRP A 763 -25.80 7.47 12.14
N GLY A 764 -25.62 6.16 11.91
CA GLY A 764 -24.83 5.31 12.80
C GLY A 764 -25.57 4.83 14.06
N ARG A 765 -26.88 5.01 14.16
CA ARG A 765 -27.71 4.47 15.25
C ARG A 765 -28.18 3.07 14.89
N ARG A 766 -28.36 2.21 15.89
CA ARG A 766 -28.89 0.87 15.67
C ARG A 766 -30.39 0.94 15.37
N THR A 767 -30.84 0.11 14.44
CA THR A 767 -32.26 0.05 14.02
C THR A 767 -33.07 -0.96 14.84
N ASP A 768 -32.38 -1.82 15.60
CA ASP A 768 -33.01 -2.80 16.51
C ASP A 768 -33.56 -2.19 17.81
N GLY A 769 -33.50 -0.87 17.94
CA GLY A 769 -33.96 -0.12 19.11
C GLY A 769 -33.05 -0.23 20.33
N LYS A 770 -31.91 -0.93 20.24
CA LYS A 770 -30.92 -0.97 21.32
C LYS A 770 -29.96 0.21 21.19
N GLU A 771 -29.64 0.86 22.30
CA GLU A 771 -28.58 1.88 22.32
C GLU A 771 -27.20 1.23 22.25
N TRP A 772 -26.19 1.99 21.81
CA TRP A 772 -24.80 1.54 21.85
C TRP A 772 -24.33 1.37 23.31
N ALA A 773 -23.43 0.42 23.57
CA ALA A 773 -22.95 0.19 24.93
C ALA A 773 -22.25 1.44 25.48
N GLY A 774 -22.73 1.96 26.61
CA GLY A 774 -22.20 3.18 27.23
C GLY A 774 -22.76 4.49 26.68
N GLU A 775 -23.64 4.46 25.68
CA GLU A 775 -24.24 5.66 25.08
C GLU A 775 -25.04 6.46 26.12
N SER A 776 -25.88 5.80 26.92
CA SER A 776 -26.67 6.48 27.96
C SER A 776 -25.79 7.10 29.06
N GLN A 777 -24.69 6.42 29.43
CA GLN A 777 -23.71 6.97 30.39
C GLN A 777 -23.02 8.21 29.82
N ARG A 778 -22.68 8.20 28.53
CA ARG A 778 -22.12 9.37 27.85
C ARG A 778 -23.11 10.50 27.68
N LYS A 779 -24.37 10.23 27.30
CA LYS A 779 -25.45 11.23 27.28
C LYS A 779 -25.60 11.88 28.66
N ALA A 780 -25.58 11.09 29.73
CA ALA A 780 -25.65 11.58 31.10
C ALA A 780 -24.41 12.38 31.55
N ARG A 781 -23.20 12.04 31.06
CA ARG A 781 -21.99 12.85 31.29
C ARG A 781 -22.06 14.17 30.53
N ARG A 782 -22.48 14.15 29.26
CA ARG A 782 -22.64 15.34 28.43
C ARG A 782 -23.68 16.31 28.97
N SER A 783 -24.81 15.80 29.47
CA SER A 783 -25.82 16.66 30.08
C SER A 783 -25.35 17.33 31.37
N LYS A 784 -24.26 16.84 31.98
CA LYS A 784 -23.65 17.39 33.19
C LYS A 784 -22.45 18.29 32.92
N MET A 785 -21.75 18.10 31.79
CA MET A 785 -20.60 18.90 31.41
C MET A 785 -21.04 20.19 30.74
N THR A 786 -20.38 21.29 31.11
CA THR A 786 -20.52 22.55 30.37
C THR A 786 -19.88 22.42 28.98
N LEU A 787 -20.31 23.23 28.01
CA LEU A 787 -19.79 23.18 26.63
C LEU A 787 -18.25 23.33 26.57
N GLY A 788 -17.66 24.12 27.46
CA GLY A 788 -16.21 24.30 27.56
C GLY A 788 -15.47 23.03 28.02
N GLU A 789 -15.99 22.35 29.05
CA GLU A 789 -15.43 21.09 29.56
C GLU A 789 -15.54 19.95 28.54
N LEU A 790 -16.59 19.96 27.71
CA LEU A 790 -16.76 18.97 26.66
C LEU A 790 -15.67 19.07 25.58
N VAL A 791 -15.33 20.30 25.15
CA VAL A 791 -14.29 20.53 24.14
C VAL A 791 -12.91 20.18 24.69
N GLU A 792 -12.60 20.53 25.93
CA GLU A 792 -11.29 20.26 26.55
C GLU A 792 -11.06 18.77 26.86
N SER A 793 -12.10 18.06 27.31
CA SER A 793 -11.98 16.63 27.66
C SER A 793 -11.88 15.72 26.44
N GLU A 794 -12.49 16.10 25.32
CA GLU A 794 -12.61 15.24 24.14
C GLU A 794 -11.56 15.56 23.06
N GLY A 795 -11.03 16.79 23.01
CA GLY A 795 -10.03 17.23 22.02
C GLY A 795 -8.82 16.30 21.86
N PRO A 796 -8.10 15.94 22.95
CA PRO A 796 -6.88 15.13 22.84
C PRO A 796 -7.13 13.63 22.69
N GLU A 797 -8.35 13.13 22.87
CA GLU A 797 -8.73 11.73 22.60
C GLU A 797 -9.21 11.56 21.16
N LEU A 798 -10.04 12.49 20.66
CA LEU A 798 -10.45 12.48 19.25
C LEU A 798 -9.29 12.75 18.28
N GLU A 799 -8.39 13.69 18.59
CA GLU A 799 -7.20 13.91 17.75
C GLU A 799 -6.30 12.67 17.68
N ARG A 800 -6.31 11.80 18.70
CA ARG A 800 -5.50 10.57 18.69
C ARG A 800 -6.15 9.40 17.96
N ASP A 801 -7.46 9.42 17.81
CA ASP A 801 -8.23 8.35 17.15
C ASP A 801 -8.54 8.69 15.68
N VAL A 802 -8.40 9.95 15.25
CA VAL A 802 -8.60 10.42 13.86
C VAL A 802 -7.28 10.49 13.05
N ASP A 803 -6.13 10.50 13.73
CA ASP A 803 -4.78 10.37 13.14
C ASP A 803 -4.36 8.90 12.93
#